data_AF-A0A2N2JPR7-F1
#
_entry.id   AF-A0A2N2JPR7-F1
#
_cell.length_a   1.000
_cell.length_b   1.000
_cell.length_c   1.000
_cell.angle_alpha   90.00
_cell.angle_beta   90.00
_cell.angle_gamma   90.00
#
_symmetry.space_group_name_H-M   'P 1'
#
loop_
_entity.id
_entity.type
_entity.pdbx_description
1 polymer ?
#
loop_
_entity_poly.entity_id
_entity_poly.type
_entity_poly.pdbx_seq_one_letter_code
_entity_poly.pdbx_strand_id
1 'polypeptide(L)'
;MINLSPRRLHGALLGAALLAGCCTGPAMVAPPAEGVPAPPADLPDAVRFRTPTETFNERYYLALRDDRIWFKPNHERTGERGAWRVLGHSGRPEGCGLTRAAPPRRLVAIAADGVHLTALAADGVFYRAVNLRRDGDAPLTWTDAWGWFAATGPGLRWELGDLAVDGARFDVSDSHMFDVKEVGDGNGATHSVGLGVAHLYALDPSGTRIFYNDWWLPADWSRQTCGPQRGTFEALTLSASASTLFVVGRGGELYTRLTDFDAGGENPLLSYSFVAPDTRDDTRRLPLPPWRRQPPVPGGLTTARITIFQDGVGDAARTLRVEGRQGDRDGYFEKRIFDAAWVFHETGEPLSGPLLDGPAAPESDEWANPEDRRLVGTLTRDGVDEALTVELLDFHPVCSPARLRVRRGGVPVTQGGRELILAFHHVHTLVRRVRPIEPWKRGQPAAIRGAIVAPAGLDQIDDPAARALVTRYFGDLDVINLEGKMTTDLVDLAELTVWDLFRAPAAEKGGTSRFRLTLTAPDAPPSRAVRDAPVDDRAPGFGYGLLLGEPLGLTTKAWMDEHQAFALFVAWDFSDAGLAAGLDYLIHLGPRPREMRLAPYLGVGGKVVLPVDDLQAPRWGVRFPLGVHAYVWALDFFVEVAPGARITPEWAFDLDVTVGMRFYPE
;
A
#
# COMPACT_ATOMS: atom_id res chain seq x y z
N MET A 1 -31.70 34.48 -5.85
CA MET A 1 -32.32 33.59 -6.85
C MET A 1 -31.36 33.48 -8.03
N ILE A 2 -30.62 32.37 -8.11
CA ILE A 2 -30.29 31.57 -9.30
C ILE A 2 -29.74 30.27 -8.70
N ASN A 3 -30.43 29.19 -9.00
CA ASN A 3 -30.24 27.84 -8.48
C ASN A 3 -29.40 27.09 -9.52
N LEU A 4 -28.22 26.59 -9.15
CA LEU A 4 -27.41 25.73 -10.03
C LEU A 4 -26.97 24.49 -9.25
N SER A 5 -27.51 23.35 -9.69
CA SER A 5 -27.26 22.01 -9.16
C SER A 5 -25.84 21.50 -9.48
N PRO A 6 -25.23 20.66 -8.64
CA PRO A 6 -23.96 20.02 -8.95
C PRO A 6 -24.21 18.69 -9.68
N ARG A 7 -24.10 18.68 -11.01
CA ARG A 7 -23.89 17.45 -11.78
C ARG A 7 -22.92 17.72 -12.91
N ARG A 8 -21.87 16.88 -12.99
CA ARG A 8 -20.83 16.76 -14.03
C ARG A 8 -19.61 17.67 -13.92
N LEU A 9 -18.69 17.31 -13.04
CA LEU A 9 -17.29 17.18 -13.42
C LEU A 9 -16.81 15.82 -12.89
N HIS A 10 -16.57 14.88 -13.80
CA HIS A 10 -15.89 13.62 -13.51
C HIS A 10 -14.72 13.51 -14.47
N GLY A 11 -13.54 13.34 -13.86
CA GLY A 11 -12.50 12.40 -14.30
C GLY A 11 -12.08 12.47 -15.75
N ALA A 12 -11.15 13.38 -16.06
CA ALA A 12 -10.17 13.16 -17.10
C ALA A 12 -8.85 13.80 -16.63
N LEU A 13 -7.74 13.12 -16.90
CA LEU A 13 -6.35 13.48 -16.57
C LEU A 13 -5.86 12.95 -15.20
N LEU A 14 -5.42 11.68 -15.18
CA LEU A 14 -4.11 11.22 -14.67
C LEU A 14 -4.09 9.68 -14.64
N GLY A 15 -3.98 9.03 -15.81
CA GLY A 15 -3.94 7.56 -15.84
C GLY A 15 -3.60 6.87 -17.16
N ALA A 16 -3.41 7.60 -18.28
CA ALA A 16 -3.22 6.93 -19.58
C ALA A 16 -2.18 7.57 -20.51
N ALA A 17 -1.45 8.62 -20.10
CA ALA A 17 -0.70 9.45 -21.04
C ALA A 17 0.83 9.23 -21.09
N LEU A 18 1.42 8.30 -20.34
CA LEU A 18 2.88 8.06 -20.37
C LEU A 18 3.31 6.65 -20.83
N LEU A 19 2.39 5.81 -21.29
CA LEU A 19 2.70 4.51 -21.91
C LEU A 19 2.12 4.34 -23.34
N ALA A 20 1.41 5.35 -23.87
CA ALA A 20 0.78 5.27 -25.19
C ALA A 20 1.66 5.79 -26.34
N GLY A 21 2.89 6.22 -26.08
CA GLY A 21 3.78 6.86 -27.07
C GLY A 21 5.02 6.06 -27.38
N CYS A 22 4.89 4.84 -27.94
CA CYS A 22 5.98 4.17 -28.67
C CYS A 22 5.52 2.96 -29.52
N CYS A 23 4.26 2.52 -29.41
CA CYS A 23 3.77 1.35 -30.14
C CYS A 23 2.82 1.71 -31.30
N THR A 24 3.09 2.80 -32.01
CA THR A 24 2.49 3.07 -33.34
C THR A 24 3.48 2.70 -34.44
N GLY A 25 3.95 1.45 -34.42
CA GLY A 25 4.41 0.76 -35.63
C GLY A 25 3.25 -0.08 -36.14
N PRO A 26 3.14 -0.34 -37.47
CA PRO A 26 2.09 -1.21 -37.95
C PRO A 26 2.21 -2.53 -37.17
N ALA A 27 1.08 -3.06 -36.70
CA ALA A 27 1.03 -4.44 -36.27
C ALA A 27 1.66 -5.25 -37.40
N MET A 28 2.89 -5.74 -37.19
CA MET A 28 3.38 -6.84 -37.97
C MET A 28 2.44 -7.97 -37.59
N VAL A 29 1.41 -8.14 -38.40
CA VAL A 29 0.70 -9.41 -38.53
C VAL A 29 1.79 -10.38 -38.90
N ALA A 30 2.38 -11.02 -37.89
CA ALA A 30 3.18 -12.19 -38.10
C ALA A 30 2.31 -13.16 -38.91
N PRO A 31 2.86 -13.83 -39.94
CA PRO A 31 2.12 -14.86 -40.64
C PRO A 31 1.59 -15.87 -39.60
N PRO A 32 0.42 -16.51 -39.83
CA PRO A 32 -0.05 -17.56 -38.94
C PRO A 32 1.08 -18.58 -38.77
N ALA A 33 1.48 -18.83 -37.53
CA ALA A 33 2.59 -19.73 -37.23
C ALA A 33 2.26 -21.11 -37.82
N GLU A 34 3.10 -21.59 -38.74
CA GLU A 34 3.29 -23.03 -38.87
C GLU A 34 3.68 -23.57 -37.49
N GLY A 35 2.87 -24.49 -36.96
CA GLY A 35 3.19 -25.26 -35.76
C GLY A 35 2.76 -24.65 -34.42
N VAL A 36 1.52 -24.14 -34.28
CA VAL A 36 0.92 -24.02 -32.93
C VAL A 36 0.89 -25.42 -32.32
N PRO A 37 1.57 -25.67 -31.18
CA PRO A 37 1.59 -27.01 -30.59
C PRO A 37 0.18 -27.43 -30.21
N ALA A 38 -0.12 -28.72 -30.38
CA ALA A 38 -1.36 -29.27 -29.86
C ALA A 38 -1.39 -29.13 -28.33
N PRO A 39 -2.56 -28.87 -27.72
CA PRO A 39 -2.69 -28.84 -26.27
C PRO A 39 -2.21 -30.15 -25.64
N PRO A 40 -1.43 -30.12 -24.54
CA PRO A 40 -1.09 -31.30 -23.77
C PRO A 40 -2.33 -32.09 -23.37
N ALA A 41 -2.22 -33.42 -23.42
CA ALA A 41 -3.34 -34.34 -23.18
C ALA A 41 -3.79 -34.37 -21.70
N ASP A 42 -2.95 -33.89 -20.78
CA ASP A 42 -3.19 -33.84 -19.33
C ASP A 42 -3.83 -32.51 -18.87
N LEU A 43 -4.19 -31.62 -19.78
CA LEU A 43 -4.88 -30.38 -19.42
C LEU A 43 -6.32 -30.67 -18.93
N PRO A 44 -6.74 -30.10 -17.79
CA PRO A 44 -7.99 -30.48 -17.16
C PRO A 44 -9.22 -29.96 -17.91
N ASP A 45 -10.36 -30.62 -17.71
CA ASP A 45 -11.66 -30.17 -18.23
C ASP A 45 -12.17 -28.91 -17.50
N ALA A 46 -11.82 -28.72 -16.23
CA ALA A 46 -12.09 -27.53 -15.46
C ALA A 46 -10.96 -27.31 -14.45
N VAL A 47 -10.58 -26.06 -14.21
CA VAL A 47 -9.65 -25.73 -13.12
C VAL A 47 -10.48 -25.36 -11.91
N ARG A 48 -10.56 -26.27 -10.93
CA ARG A 48 -11.41 -26.11 -9.73
C ARG A 48 -10.71 -25.37 -8.60
N PHE A 49 -9.38 -25.50 -8.54
CA PHE A 49 -8.51 -24.88 -7.55
C PHE A 49 -7.41 -24.10 -8.24
N ARG A 50 -7.03 -22.97 -7.66
CA ARG A 50 -5.79 -22.26 -7.97
C ARG A 50 -4.63 -23.01 -7.32
N THR A 51 -3.64 -23.32 -8.13
CA THR A 51 -2.38 -23.98 -7.77
C THR A 51 -1.25 -23.24 -8.50
N PRO A 52 0.02 -23.53 -8.19
CA PRO A 52 1.12 -22.91 -8.92
C PRO A 52 1.08 -23.12 -10.44
N THR A 53 0.44 -24.18 -10.95
CA THR A 53 0.41 -24.48 -12.39
C THR A 53 -0.98 -24.44 -13.01
N GLU A 54 -2.02 -24.13 -12.26
CA GLU A 54 -3.39 -24.03 -12.75
C GLU A 54 -4.11 -22.92 -12.00
N THR A 55 -4.76 -22.01 -12.72
CA THR A 55 -5.45 -20.88 -12.08
C THR A 55 -6.63 -20.45 -12.94
N PHE A 56 -7.42 -19.50 -12.44
CA PHE A 56 -8.57 -18.99 -13.17
C PHE A 56 -9.01 -17.63 -12.66
N ASN A 57 -9.61 -16.86 -13.56
CA ASN A 57 -10.45 -15.71 -13.22
C ASN A 57 -11.89 -16.01 -13.62
N GLU A 58 -12.76 -15.01 -13.58
CA GLU A 58 -14.17 -15.14 -13.92
C GLU A 58 -14.43 -15.45 -15.41
N ARG A 59 -13.40 -15.35 -16.27
CA ARG A 59 -13.52 -15.49 -17.71
C ARG A 59 -12.79 -16.71 -18.27
N TYR A 60 -11.62 -17.03 -17.75
CA TYR A 60 -10.73 -18.04 -18.30
C TYR A 60 -10.21 -19.00 -17.24
N TYR A 61 -10.13 -20.27 -17.60
CA TYR A 61 -9.22 -21.22 -16.98
C TYR A 61 -7.84 -21.07 -17.61
N LEU A 62 -6.80 -21.20 -16.80
CA LEU A 62 -5.40 -21.15 -17.22
C LEU A 62 -4.60 -22.31 -16.65
N ALA A 63 -3.65 -22.82 -17.43
CA ALA A 63 -2.75 -23.88 -17.00
C ALA A 63 -1.34 -23.67 -17.56
N LEU A 64 -0.33 -23.87 -16.73
CA LEU A 64 1.08 -23.89 -17.12
C LEU A 64 1.50 -25.34 -17.40
N ARG A 65 1.89 -25.63 -18.64
CA ARG A 65 2.42 -26.94 -19.07
C ARG A 65 3.54 -26.73 -20.07
N ASP A 66 4.63 -27.48 -19.92
CA ASP A 66 5.80 -27.43 -20.82
C ASP A 66 6.30 -26.02 -21.13
N ASP A 67 6.44 -25.19 -20.08
CA ASP A 67 6.89 -23.79 -20.19
C ASP A 67 5.95 -22.88 -21.01
N ARG A 68 4.66 -23.24 -21.10
CA ARG A 68 3.63 -22.48 -21.82
C ARG A 68 2.36 -22.36 -21.01
N ILE A 69 1.79 -21.17 -21.05
CA ILE A 69 0.48 -20.87 -20.48
C ILE A 69 -0.57 -21.17 -21.53
N TRP A 70 -1.49 -22.05 -21.18
CA TRP A 70 -2.68 -22.42 -21.91
C TRP A 70 -3.89 -21.75 -21.28
N PHE A 71 -4.87 -21.39 -22.08
CA PHE A 71 -6.13 -20.84 -21.59
C PHE A 71 -7.33 -21.43 -22.35
N LYS A 72 -8.49 -21.43 -21.70
CA LYS A 72 -9.80 -21.68 -22.31
C LYS A 72 -10.90 -20.95 -21.54
N PRO A 73 -12.10 -20.78 -22.10
CA PRO A 73 -13.22 -20.18 -21.38
C PRO A 73 -13.52 -20.91 -20.05
N ASN A 74 -13.75 -20.12 -19.00
CA ASN A 74 -14.21 -20.61 -17.71
C ASN A 74 -15.71 -20.91 -17.78
N HIS A 75 -16.06 -22.11 -18.27
CA HIS A 75 -17.45 -22.47 -18.51
C HIS A 75 -18.34 -22.45 -17.26
N GLU A 76 -17.78 -22.68 -16.05
CA GLU A 76 -18.54 -22.57 -14.79
C GLU A 76 -19.02 -21.14 -14.52
N ARG A 77 -18.30 -20.13 -15.05
CA ARG A 77 -18.56 -18.71 -14.81
C ARG A 77 -19.20 -18.01 -16.00
N THR A 78 -18.80 -18.37 -17.23
CA THR A 78 -19.27 -17.73 -18.46
C THR A 78 -20.38 -18.52 -19.16
N GLY A 79 -20.52 -19.82 -18.87
CA GLY A 79 -21.37 -20.74 -19.64
C GLY A 79 -20.80 -21.13 -21.01
N GLU A 80 -19.66 -20.55 -21.41
CA GLU A 80 -19.02 -20.81 -22.70
C GLU A 80 -18.07 -22.00 -22.62
N ARG A 81 -18.14 -22.89 -23.60
CA ARG A 81 -17.18 -24.00 -23.76
C ARG A 81 -16.18 -23.66 -24.86
N GLY A 82 -14.94 -24.09 -24.68
CA GLY A 82 -13.90 -23.94 -25.70
C GLY A 82 -12.75 -24.92 -25.47
N ALA A 83 -11.95 -25.12 -26.52
CA ALA A 83 -10.72 -25.90 -26.44
C ALA A 83 -9.60 -25.09 -25.77
N TRP A 84 -8.64 -25.78 -25.17
CA TRP A 84 -7.39 -25.18 -24.72
C TRP A 84 -6.60 -24.59 -25.88
N ARG A 85 -6.09 -23.38 -25.70
CA ARG A 85 -5.27 -22.65 -26.66
C ARG A 85 -4.05 -22.08 -25.96
N VAL A 86 -2.95 -21.93 -26.69
CA VAL A 86 -1.77 -21.20 -26.20
C VAL A 86 -2.17 -19.74 -25.93
N LEU A 87 -1.78 -19.18 -24.79
CA LEU A 87 -2.02 -17.78 -24.44
C LEU A 87 -1.05 -16.87 -25.19
N GLY A 88 -1.57 -15.91 -25.97
CA GLY A 88 -0.73 -15.06 -26.81
C GLY A 88 -0.10 -15.83 -27.97
N HIS A 89 1.10 -15.43 -28.40
CA HIS A 89 1.81 -16.10 -29.50
C HIS A 89 2.56 -17.34 -29.03
N SER A 90 3.26 -17.25 -27.90
CA SER A 90 4.13 -18.34 -27.42
C SER A 90 3.65 -19.06 -26.15
N GLY A 91 2.67 -18.51 -25.43
CA GLY A 91 2.32 -18.99 -24.08
C GLY A 91 3.29 -18.48 -23.02
N ARG A 92 4.15 -17.50 -23.34
CA ARG A 92 5.17 -16.95 -22.45
C ARG A 92 5.08 -15.43 -22.39
N PRO A 93 5.64 -14.80 -21.35
CA PRO A 93 5.82 -13.36 -21.34
C PRO A 93 6.63 -12.90 -22.56
N GLU A 94 6.05 -11.99 -23.34
CA GLU A 94 6.62 -11.50 -24.60
C GLU A 94 6.10 -10.09 -24.91
N GLY A 95 6.74 -9.41 -25.86
CA GLY A 95 6.35 -8.09 -26.33
C GLY A 95 7.18 -6.94 -25.74
N CYS A 96 6.92 -5.74 -26.26
CA CYS A 96 7.69 -4.52 -25.98
C CYS A 96 7.52 -3.94 -24.56
N GLY A 97 6.59 -4.46 -23.77
CA GLY A 97 6.43 -4.07 -22.37
C GLY A 97 7.45 -4.72 -21.42
N LEU A 98 8.25 -5.68 -21.92
CA LEU A 98 9.37 -6.27 -21.20
C LEU A 98 10.61 -5.37 -21.30
N THR A 99 11.20 -5.06 -20.16
CA THR A 99 12.39 -4.22 -20.00
C THR A 99 13.69 -5.04 -20.02
N ARG A 100 13.64 -6.32 -19.62
CA ARG A 100 14.79 -7.23 -19.69
C ARG A 100 15.06 -7.66 -21.13
N ALA A 101 16.33 -7.57 -21.53
CA ALA A 101 16.77 -7.96 -22.88
C ALA A 101 16.77 -9.49 -23.10
N ALA A 102 17.01 -10.27 -22.05
CA ALA A 102 16.99 -11.72 -22.14
C ALA A 102 15.55 -12.25 -22.11
N PRO A 103 15.21 -13.27 -22.91
CA PRO A 103 13.89 -13.90 -22.83
C PRO A 103 13.67 -14.51 -21.44
N PRO A 104 12.41 -14.64 -20.99
CA PRO A 104 12.11 -15.28 -19.71
C PRO A 104 12.73 -16.67 -19.62
N ARG A 105 13.25 -17.03 -18.45
CA ARG A 105 13.58 -18.42 -18.14
C ARG A 105 12.31 -19.28 -18.10
N ARG A 106 12.48 -20.59 -17.87
CA ARG A 106 11.36 -21.51 -17.74
C ARG A 106 10.38 -21.01 -16.69
N LEU A 107 9.11 -20.89 -17.01
CA LEU A 107 8.05 -20.59 -16.06
C LEU A 107 7.87 -21.76 -15.09
N VAL A 108 7.70 -21.43 -13.82
CA VAL A 108 7.50 -22.42 -12.75
C VAL A 108 6.18 -22.24 -12.01
N ALA A 109 5.58 -21.05 -12.07
CA ALA A 109 4.27 -20.82 -11.49
C ALA A 109 3.49 -19.70 -12.19
N ILE A 110 2.16 -19.74 -12.08
CA ILE A 110 1.20 -18.72 -12.50
C ILE A 110 0.12 -18.49 -11.45
N ALA A 111 -0.42 -17.28 -11.38
CA ALA A 111 -1.59 -16.93 -10.56
C ALA A 111 -2.41 -15.84 -11.25
N ALA A 112 -3.74 -15.93 -11.17
CA ALA A 112 -4.65 -14.98 -11.82
C ALA A 112 -5.82 -14.60 -10.93
N ASP A 113 -6.21 -13.32 -10.98
CA ASP A 113 -7.41 -12.79 -10.36
C ASP A 113 -7.85 -11.52 -11.10
N GLY A 114 -9.17 -11.36 -11.30
CA GLY A 114 -9.73 -10.24 -12.06
C GLY A 114 -9.05 -10.03 -13.41
N VAL A 115 -8.48 -8.83 -13.64
CA VAL A 115 -7.80 -8.49 -14.91
C VAL A 115 -6.31 -8.88 -14.93
N HIS A 116 -5.79 -9.49 -13.87
CA HIS A 116 -4.36 -9.72 -13.68
C HIS A 116 -3.95 -11.19 -13.83
N LEU A 117 -2.81 -11.38 -14.51
CA LEU A 117 -2.07 -12.63 -14.55
C LEU A 117 -0.63 -12.34 -14.13
N THR A 118 -0.10 -13.15 -13.21
CA THR A 118 1.31 -13.12 -12.84
C THR A 118 1.93 -14.46 -13.19
N ALA A 119 3.13 -14.43 -13.75
CA ALA A 119 3.95 -15.61 -14.02
C ALA A 119 5.31 -15.47 -13.31
N LEU A 120 5.79 -16.54 -12.71
CA LEU A 120 7.09 -16.63 -12.06
C LEU A 120 8.03 -17.53 -12.88
N ALA A 121 9.20 -17.01 -13.23
CA ALA A 121 10.24 -17.76 -13.91
C ALA A 121 11.19 -18.45 -12.90
N ALA A 122 11.90 -19.49 -13.36
CA ALA A 122 12.80 -20.32 -12.56
C ALA A 122 14.03 -19.56 -12.00
N ASP A 123 14.35 -18.40 -12.56
CA ASP A 123 15.36 -17.49 -12.04
C ASP A 123 14.78 -16.47 -11.04
N GLY A 124 13.53 -16.65 -10.61
CA GLY A 124 12.85 -15.84 -9.62
C GLY A 124 12.22 -14.56 -10.16
N VAL A 125 12.26 -14.27 -11.46
CA VAL A 125 11.65 -13.04 -12.02
C VAL A 125 10.13 -13.17 -12.11
N PHE A 126 9.43 -12.15 -11.62
CA PHE A 126 7.99 -11.99 -11.84
C PHE A 126 7.68 -11.22 -13.12
N TYR A 127 6.71 -11.73 -13.87
CA TYR A 127 6.11 -11.09 -15.03
C TYR A 127 4.63 -10.86 -14.75
N ARG A 128 4.14 -9.65 -15.02
CA ARG A 128 2.73 -9.30 -14.90
C ARG A 128 2.13 -9.09 -16.28
N ALA A 129 0.90 -9.52 -16.44
CA ALA A 129 0.06 -9.10 -17.53
C ALA A 129 -1.24 -8.46 -17.03
N VAL A 130 -1.75 -7.53 -17.83
CA VAL A 130 -3.02 -6.83 -17.59
C VAL A 130 -4.00 -7.12 -18.73
N ASN A 131 -5.30 -6.91 -18.48
CA ASN A 131 -6.41 -7.13 -19.42
C ASN A 131 -6.84 -8.60 -19.61
N LEU A 132 -6.66 -9.47 -18.62
CA LEU A 132 -7.10 -10.88 -18.66
C LEU A 132 -8.64 -11.06 -18.80
N ARG A 133 -9.41 -9.96 -18.86
CA ARG A 133 -10.87 -9.97 -19.04
C ARG A 133 -11.36 -9.60 -20.44
N ARG A 134 -10.51 -9.12 -21.35
CA ARG A 134 -10.98 -8.65 -22.67
C ARG A 134 -11.44 -9.79 -23.59
N ASP A 135 -12.45 -9.51 -24.41
CA ASP A 135 -12.97 -10.45 -25.42
C ASP A 135 -11.96 -10.68 -26.55
N GLY A 136 -11.85 -11.94 -26.99
CA GLY A 136 -11.10 -12.34 -28.19
C GLY A 136 -9.59 -12.48 -27.99
N ASP A 137 -8.88 -12.73 -29.10
CA ASP A 137 -7.42 -12.90 -29.20
C ASP A 137 -6.64 -11.58 -28.93
N ALA A 138 -7.22 -10.63 -28.20
CA ALA A 138 -6.58 -9.36 -27.88
C ALA A 138 -5.26 -9.64 -27.14
N PRO A 139 -4.11 -9.12 -27.62
CA PRO A 139 -2.82 -9.50 -27.07
C PRO A 139 -2.72 -9.07 -25.61
N LEU A 140 -2.46 -10.06 -24.76
CA LEU A 140 -2.13 -9.85 -23.36
C LEU A 140 -0.87 -8.96 -23.29
N THR A 141 -0.94 -7.87 -22.53
CA THR A 141 0.20 -6.94 -22.44
C THR A 141 1.06 -7.33 -21.24
N TRP A 142 2.21 -7.96 -21.51
CA TRP A 142 3.18 -8.33 -20.50
C TRP A 142 4.10 -7.18 -20.13
N THR A 143 4.49 -7.14 -18.86
CA THR A 143 5.58 -6.32 -18.35
C THR A 143 6.32 -7.06 -17.23
N ASP A 144 7.61 -6.78 -17.10
CA ASP A 144 8.46 -7.20 -15.99
C ASP A 144 8.93 -6.01 -15.14
N ALA A 145 8.34 -4.84 -15.42
CA ALA A 145 8.46 -3.66 -14.59
C ALA A 145 7.52 -3.77 -13.39
N TRP A 146 8.09 -3.50 -12.23
CA TRP A 146 7.43 -3.57 -10.94
C TRP A 146 8.22 -2.66 -10.01
N GLY A 147 7.54 -1.86 -9.20
CA GLY A 147 8.24 -0.96 -8.30
C GLY A 147 7.79 0.47 -8.43
N TRP A 148 8.20 1.26 -7.44
CA TRP A 148 8.11 2.70 -7.44
C TRP A 148 8.91 3.33 -8.60
N PHE A 149 8.41 4.38 -9.27
CA PHE A 149 7.07 4.97 -9.18
C PHE A 149 6.10 4.32 -10.19
N ALA A 150 4.84 4.11 -9.81
CA ALA A 150 3.75 3.65 -10.70
C ALA A 150 4.07 2.40 -11.55
N ALA A 151 4.66 1.38 -10.93
CA ALA A 151 5.03 0.11 -11.56
C ALA A 151 6.06 0.21 -12.71
N THR A 152 6.85 1.27 -12.78
CA THR A 152 7.97 1.42 -13.74
C THR A 152 9.33 1.03 -13.14
N GLY A 153 9.34 0.42 -11.95
CA GLY A 153 10.56 0.02 -11.27
C GLY A 153 11.29 -1.19 -11.90
N PRO A 154 12.41 -1.62 -11.30
CA PRO A 154 13.33 -2.61 -11.89
C PRO A 154 12.77 -4.04 -11.99
N GLY A 155 11.56 -4.29 -11.50
CA GLY A 155 10.94 -5.61 -11.48
C GLY A 155 11.13 -6.32 -10.14
N LEU A 156 10.15 -7.16 -9.78
CA LEU A 156 10.14 -7.92 -8.53
C LEU A 156 10.79 -9.30 -8.75
N ARG A 157 11.52 -9.77 -7.73
CA ARG A 157 12.14 -11.10 -7.72
C ARG A 157 11.70 -11.88 -6.48
N TRP A 158 11.64 -13.21 -6.59
CA TRP A 158 11.42 -14.10 -5.46
C TRP A 158 12.65 -14.11 -4.54
N GLU A 159 12.46 -13.78 -3.26
CA GLU A 159 13.53 -13.72 -2.25
C GLU A 159 13.15 -14.43 -0.93
N LEU A 160 12.02 -15.16 -0.91
CA LEU A 160 11.43 -15.71 0.30
C LEU A 160 11.87 -17.14 0.63
N GLY A 161 12.83 -17.70 -0.10
CA GLY A 161 13.30 -19.07 0.09
C GLY A 161 13.88 -19.64 -1.19
N ASP A 162 14.36 -20.88 -1.14
CA ASP A 162 14.85 -21.56 -2.34
C ASP A 162 13.65 -22.07 -3.14
N LEU A 163 13.42 -21.44 -4.30
CA LEU A 163 12.32 -21.77 -5.20
C LEU A 163 12.32 -23.24 -5.64
N ALA A 164 13.48 -23.90 -5.70
CA ALA A 164 13.59 -25.31 -6.07
C ALA A 164 13.23 -26.27 -4.93
N VAL A 165 13.42 -25.85 -3.68
CA VAL A 165 13.20 -26.68 -2.49
C VAL A 165 11.80 -26.43 -1.90
N ASP A 166 11.46 -25.16 -1.70
CA ASP A 166 10.24 -24.76 -0.97
C ASP A 166 9.02 -24.61 -1.89
N GLY A 167 9.28 -24.47 -3.20
CA GLY A 167 8.28 -24.10 -4.19
C GLY A 167 7.79 -22.65 -4.00
N ALA A 168 7.11 -22.11 -5.01
CA ALA A 168 6.49 -20.80 -4.89
C ALA A 168 5.13 -20.93 -4.19
N ARG A 169 4.97 -20.26 -3.05
CA ARG A 169 3.68 -20.15 -2.33
C ARG A 169 3.17 -18.73 -2.41
N PHE A 170 2.69 -18.33 -3.57
CA PHE A 170 2.10 -17.01 -3.79
C PHE A 170 0.75 -17.11 -4.48
N ASP A 171 -0.06 -16.06 -4.32
CA ASP A 171 -1.27 -15.85 -5.10
C ASP A 171 -1.41 -14.36 -5.43
N VAL A 172 -2.20 -14.06 -6.45
CA VAL A 172 -2.52 -12.70 -6.87
C VAL A 172 -3.95 -12.40 -6.48
N SER A 173 -4.20 -11.18 -6.00
CA SER A 173 -5.55 -10.67 -5.87
C SER A 173 -5.73 -9.38 -6.65
N ASP A 174 -6.90 -9.18 -7.23
CA ASP A 174 -7.30 -7.94 -7.89
C ASP A 174 -8.64 -7.47 -7.31
N SER A 175 -8.66 -6.28 -6.72
CA SER A 175 -9.87 -5.59 -6.25
C SER A 175 -10.23 -4.51 -7.25
N HIS A 176 -11.04 -4.81 -8.26
CA HIS A 176 -11.31 -3.89 -9.38
C HIS A 176 -12.76 -3.40 -9.43
N MET A 177 -12.97 -2.20 -10.02
CA MET A 177 -14.30 -1.62 -10.28
C MET A 177 -15.20 -2.44 -11.22
N PHE A 178 -14.64 -3.45 -11.89
CA PHE A 178 -15.39 -4.33 -12.78
C PHE A 178 -15.90 -5.60 -12.08
N ASP A 179 -15.38 -5.91 -10.89
CA ASP A 179 -15.70 -7.12 -10.13
C ASP A 179 -16.28 -6.74 -8.77
N VAL A 180 -15.42 -6.63 -7.76
CA VAL A 180 -15.84 -6.41 -6.37
C VAL A 180 -16.42 -5.02 -6.13
N LYS A 181 -15.95 -3.99 -6.88
CA LYS A 181 -16.37 -2.57 -6.84
C LYS A 181 -16.15 -1.81 -5.53
N GLU A 182 -16.43 -2.44 -4.41
CA GLU A 182 -16.37 -1.83 -3.09
C GLU A 182 -15.84 -2.82 -2.06
N VAL A 183 -15.17 -2.30 -1.04
CA VAL A 183 -14.66 -3.03 0.12
C VAL A 183 -15.18 -2.40 1.39
N GLY A 184 -15.54 -3.22 2.37
CA GLY A 184 -15.98 -2.79 3.69
C GLY A 184 -14.81 -2.53 4.63
N ASP A 185 -14.96 -1.52 5.49
CA ASP A 185 -14.04 -1.25 6.60
C ASP A 185 -14.45 -1.94 7.90
N GLY A 186 -13.70 -1.70 8.98
CA GLY A 186 -13.91 -2.32 10.30
C GLY A 186 -15.31 -2.12 10.92
N ASN A 187 -16.06 -1.10 10.50
CA ASN A 187 -17.41 -0.81 11.00
C ASN A 187 -18.51 -1.13 9.97
N GLY A 188 -18.15 -1.74 8.84
CA GLY A 188 -19.08 -2.11 7.77
C GLY A 188 -19.42 -0.98 6.81
N ALA A 189 -18.71 0.15 6.84
CA ALA A 189 -18.85 1.18 5.81
C ALA A 189 -18.17 0.70 4.52
N THR A 190 -18.79 0.92 3.36
CA THR A 190 -18.20 0.51 2.08
C THR A 190 -17.46 1.67 1.41
N HIS A 191 -16.35 1.32 0.79
CA HIS A 191 -15.45 2.24 0.09
C HIS A 191 -15.23 1.74 -1.33
N SER A 192 -15.28 2.64 -2.31
CA SER A 192 -14.96 2.31 -3.70
C SER A 192 -13.51 1.84 -3.81
N VAL A 193 -13.28 0.77 -4.60
CA VAL A 193 -11.93 0.30 -4.94
C VAL A 193 -11.25 1.15 -6.03
N GLY A 194 -11.93 2.22 -6.50
CA GLY A 194 -11.35 3.21 -7.41
C GLY A 194 -10.90 2.61 -8.75
N LEU A 195 -9.63 2.87 -9.11
CA LEU A 195 -9.01 2.35 -10.34
C LEU A 195 -8.56 0.89 -10.23
N GLY A 196 -8.79 0.26 -9.09
CA GLY A 196 -8.34 -1.09 -8.79
C GLY A 196 -7.11 -1.09 -7.89
N VAL A 197 -7.04 -2.07 -7.01
CA VAL A 197 -5.89 -2.34 -6.13
C VAL A 197 -5.54 -3.80 -6.28
N ALA A 198 -4.27 -4.13 -6.42
CA ALA A 198 -3.88 -5.51 -6.55
C ALA A 198 -2.57 -5.81 -5.85
N HIS A 199 -2.53 -7.04 -5.37
CA HIS A 199 -1.48 -7.50 -4.49
C HIS A 199 -0.97 -8.84 -4.96
N LEU A 200 0.32 -9.00 -4.84
CA LEU A 200 0.97 -10.29 -4.77
C LEU A 200 1.15 -10.62 -3.30
N TYR A 201 0.54 -11.71 -2.84
CA TYR A 201 0.77 -12.24 -1.49
C TYR A 201 1.64 -13.47 -1.59
N ALA A 202 2.56 -13.62 -0.64
CA ALA A 202 3.42 -14.78 -0.55
C ALA A 202 3.55 -15.27 0.89
N LEU A 203 3.56 -16.58 1.03
CA LEU A 203 3.77 -17.26 2.28
C LEU A 203 5.23 -17.71 2.36
N ASP A 204 5.86 -17.48 3.49
CA ASP A 204 7.21 -17.97 3.73
C ASP A 204 7.25 -19.50 3.90
N PRO A 205 8.44 -20.14 3.83
CA PRO A 205 8.56 -21.58 3.98
C PRO A 205 8.02 -22.12 5.31
N SER A 206 8.13 -21.35 6.40
CA SER A 206 7.61 -21.72 7.72
C SER A 206 6.09 -21.66 7.82
N GLY A 207 5.42 -20.89 6.96
CA GLY A 207 3.98 -20.69 7.02
C GLY A 207 3.53 -19.64 8.03
N THR A 208 4.45 -18.95 8.71
CA THR A 208 4.12 -18.00 9.79
C THR A 208 4.22 -16.54 9.36
N ARG A 209 4.76 -16.25 8.17
CA ARG A 209 4.90 -14.89 7.64
C ARG A 209 4.17 -14.78 6.31
N ILE A 210 3.24 -13.83 6.25
CA ILE A 210 2.53 -13.47 5.02
C ILE A 210 3.09 -12.15 4.53
N PHE A 211 3.88 -12.22 3.47
CA PHE A 211 4.40 -11.07 2.76
C PHE A 211 3.40 -10.60 1.72
N TYR A 212 3.43 -9.31 1.40
CA TYR A 212 2.65 -8.80 0.29
C TYR A 212 3.34 -7.64 -0.40
N ASN A 213 3.03 -7.45 -1.68
CA ASN A 213 3.52 -6.33 -2.46
C ASN A 213 2.43 -5.88 -3.45
N ASP A 214 2.20 -4.57 -3.53
CA ASP A 214 1.43 -3.93 -4.59
C ASP A 214 2.42 -3.37 -5.61
N TRP A 215 2.13 -3.49 -6.90
CA TRP A 215 3.04 -3.13 -7.97
C TRP A 215 3.54 -1.68 -8.01
N TRP A 216 2.89 -0.75 -7.34
CA TRP A 216 3.34 0.63 -7.21
C TRP A 216 4.37 0.77 -6.10
N LEU A 217 4.37 -0.14 -5.13
CA LEU A 217 5.31 -0.15 -4.03
C LEU A 217 6.70 -0.57 -4.50
N PRO A 218 7.78 -0.19 -3.79
CA PRO A 218 9.13 -0.65 -4.10
C PRO A 218 9.19 -2.16 -4.33
N ALA A 219 10.01 -2.57 -5.30
CA ALA A 219 10.13 -3.97 -5.71
C ALA A 219 10.94 -4.77 -4.67
N ASP A 220 10.32 -5.07 -3.53
CA ASP A 220 10.90 -5.77 -2.40
C ASP A 220 9.88 -6.63 -1.64
N TRP A 221 10.36 -7.39 -0.65
CA TRP A 221 9.52 -8.17 0.28
C TRP A 221 9.58 -7.62 1.71
N SER A 222 9.61 -6.29 1.85
CA SER A 222 9.71 -5.63 3.16
C SER A 222 8.38 -5.51 3.91
N ARG A 223 7.25 -5.77 3.25
CA ARG A 223 5.90 -5.62 3.80
C ARG A 223 5.29 -6.96 4.17
N GLN A 224 4.56 -6.95 5.28
CA GLN A 224 3.88 -8.11 5.82
C GLN A 224 2.52 -7.72 6.36
N THR A 225 1.62 -8.70 6.43
CA THR A 225 0.41 -8.62 7.23
C THR A 225 0.48 -9.60 8.39
N CYS A 226 -0.10 -9.25 9.54
CA CYS A 226 -0.15 -10.16 10.67
C CYS A 226 -1.02 -11.38 10.34
N GLY A 227 -0.46 -12.58 10.48
CA GLY A 227 -1.19 -13.84 10.31
C GLY A 227 -2.25 -14.09 11.38
N PRO A 228 -3.08 -15.14 11.24
CA PRO A 228 -4.03 -15.54 12.29
C PRO A 228 -3.32 -15.79 13.62
N GLN A 229 -4.07 -15.75 14.72
CA GLN A 229 -3.53 -16.02 16.06
C GLN A 229 -2.32 -15.15 16.39
N ARG A 230 -2.42 -13.87 16.03
CA ARG A 230 -1.39 -12.86 16.26
C ARG A 230 -0.03 -13.22 15.65
N GLY A 231 -0.04 -13.87 14.48
CA GLY A 231 1.15 -14.24 13.71
C GLY A 231 1.83 -15.56 14.13
N THR A 232 1.16 -16.37 14.97
CA THR A 232 1.67 -17.69 15.38
C THR A 232 1.07 -18.85 14.59
N PHE A 233 0.00 -18.61 13.83
CA PHE A 233 -0.61 -19.63 13.00
C PHE A 233 0.30 -20.06 11.86
N GLU A 234 0.61 -21.35 11.79
CA GLU A 234 1.32 -21.97 10.68
C GLU A 234 0.35 -22.30 9.53
N ALA A 235 0.30 -21.41 8.53
CA ALA A 235 -0.43 -21.70 7.30
C ALA A 235 0.35 -22.70 6.44
N LEU A 236 -0.34 -23.72 5.93
CA LEU A 236 0.21 -24.66 4.93
C LEU A 236 0.07 -24.12 3.51
N THR A 237 -0.99 -23.37 3.25
CA THR A 237 -1.31 -22.82 1.93
C THR A 237 -2.09 -21.52 2.10
N LEU A 238 -1.92 -20.63 1.12
CA LEU A 238 -2.59 -19.35 1.00
C LEU A 238 -3.20 -19.25 -0.40
N SER A 239 -4.42 -18.72 -0.46
CA SER A 239 -5.03 -18.23 -1.70
C SER A 239 -5.59 -16.83 -1.44
N ALA A 240 -5.64 -15.99 -2.47
CA ALA A 240 -6.09 -14.62 -2.36
C ALA A 240 -6.99 -14.23 -3.53
N SER A 241 -7.99 -13.40 -3.25
CA SER A 241 -8.83 -12.78 -4.28
C SER A 241 -9.51 -11.54 -3.70
N ALA A 242 -9.65 -10.47 -4.47
CA ALA A 242 -10.25 -9.20 -3.98
C ALA A 242 -9.62 -8.69 -2.67
N SER A 243 -8.29 -8.63 -2.60
CA SER A 243 -7.51 -8.26 -1.41
C SER A 243 -7.84 -9.08 -0.15
N THR A 244 -8.48 -10.25 -0.31
CA THR A 244 -8.94 -11.11 0.78
C THR A 244 -8.13 -12.38 0.78
N LEU A 245 -7.43 -12.63 1.88
CA LEU A 245 -6.64 -13.84 2.09
C LEU A 245 -7.54 -14.97 2.58
N PHE A 246 -7.22 -16.19 2.15
CA PHE A 246 -7.75 -17.45 2.66
C PHE A 246 -6.58 -18.38 2.98
N VAL A 247 -6.46 -18.83 4.23
CA VAL A 247 -5.37 -19.69 4.69
C VAL A 247 -5.90 -20.94 5.40
N VAL A 248 -5.14 -22.02 5.30
CA VAL A 248 -5.42 -23.31 5.96
C VAL A 248 -4.23 -23.76 6.81
N GLY A 249 -4.51 -24.29 8.00
CA GLY A 249 -3.52 -24.79 8.95
C GLY A 249 -3.39 -26.31 8.93
N ARG A 250 -2.49 -26.85 9.77
CA ARG A 250 -2.24 -28.31 9.87
C ARG A 250 -3.44 -29.13 10.33
N GLY A 251 -4.31 -28.57 11.17
CA GLY A 251 -5.56 -29.21 11.55
C GLY A 251 -6.67 -28.99 10.51
N GLY A 252 -6.45 -28.27 9.41
CA GLY A 252 -7.54 -27.87 8.54
C GLY A 252 -8.37 -26.71 9.12
N GLU A 253 -7.83 -25.95 10.06
CA GLU A 253 -8.39 -24.66 10.46
C GLU A 253 -8.33 -23.68 9.29
N LEU A 254 -9.41 -22.94 9.11
CA LEU A 254 -9.62 -22.08 7.96
C LEU A 254 -9.81 -20.65 8.42
N TYR A 255 -9.06 -19.70 7.85
CA TYR A 255 -9.17 -18.29 8.20
C TYR A 255 -9.20 -17.41 6.96
N THR A 256 -10.00 -16.34 7.01
CA THR A 256 -10.04 -15.31 5.97
C THR A 256 -9.87 -13.91 6.54
N ARG A 257 -9.23 -13.01 5.79
CA ARG A 257 -9.10 -11.60 6.19
C ARG A 257 -8.89 -10.68 4.98
N LEU A 258 -9.53 -9.52 5.00
CA LEU A 258 -9.19 -8.42 4.09
C LEU A 258 -7.84 -7.81 4.50
N THR A 259 -6.88 -7.83 3.58
CA THR A 259 -5.56 -7.20 3.72
C THR A 259 -5.31 -6.38 2.47
N ASP A 260 -5.42 -5.06 2.56
CA ASP A 260 -5.36 -4.19 1.40
C ASP A 260 -4.52 -2.95 1.71
N PHE A 261 -3.66 -2.53 0.77
CA PHE A 261 -2.78 -1.36 0.95
C PHE A 261 -3.56 -0.05 1.14
N ASP A 262 -4.66 0.12 0.39
CA ASP A 262 -5.49 1.32 0.39
C ASP A 262 -6.52 1.31 1.52
N ALA A 263 -7.14 0.17 1.82
CA ALA A 263 -8.05 0.08 2.95
C ALA A 263 -7.30 0.00 4.30
N GLY A 264 -6.06 -0.50 4.30
CA GLY A 264 -5.27 -0.82 5.47
C GLY A 264 -4.55 0.33 6.16
N GLY A 265 -4.69 1.56 5.68
CA GLY A 265 -4.08 2.72 6.34
C GLY A 265 -2.66 3.04 5.89
N GLU A 266 -2.14 2.36 4.88
CA GLU A 266 -0.75 2.57 4.42
C GLU A 266 -0.66 3.68 3.37
N ASN A 267 -1.66 3.84 2.49
CA ASN A 267 -1.68 4.87 1.45
C ASN A 267 -1.95 6.28 2.04
N PRO A 268 -0.98 7.21 2.08
CA PRO A 268 -1.16 8.55 2.65
C PRO A 268 -2.18 9.44 1.93
N LEU A 269 -2.60 9.10 0.71
CA LEU A 269 -3.50 9.93 -0.10
C LEU A 269 -4.98 9.77 0.25
N LEU A 270 -5.33 8.71 0.98
CA LEU A 270 -6.68 8.42 1.44
C LEU A 270 -6.84 8.85 2.90
N SER A 271 -8.09 9.11 3.30
CA SER A 271 -8.43 9.51 4.66
C SER A 271 -8.71 8.31 5.55
N TYR A 272 -8.19 8.31 6.78
CA TYR A 272 -8.40 7.24 7.76
C TYR A 272 -8.68 7.77 9.16
N SER A 273 -9.35 6.96 9.98
CA SER A 273 -9.57 7.26 11.40
C SER A 273 -9.81 6.00 12.22
N PHE A 274 -9.28 5.98 13.44
CA PHE A 274 -9.46 4.90 14.42
C PHE A 274 -10.71 5.07 15.30
N VAL A 275 -11.32 6.25 15.31
CA VAL A 275 -12.35 6.60 16.31
C VAL A 275 -13.61 7.23 15.77
N ALA A 276 -13.58 7.79 14.56
CA ALA A 276 -14.76 8.50 14.09
C ALA A 276 -16.01 7.57 13.95
N PRO A 277 -17.23 8.09 14.12
CA PRO A 277 -18.40 7.25 14.33
C PRO A 277 -19.32 7.10 13.09
N ASP A 278 -19.12 7.88 12.02
CA ASP A 278 -20.13 8.03 10.95
C ASP A 278 -19.51 8.15 9.55
N THR A 279 -20.20 7.60 8.53
CA THR A 279 -19.72 7.33 7.15
C THR A 279 -19.96 8.47 6.16
N ARG A 280 -19.93 9.73 6.62
CA ARG A 280 -20.35 10.89 5.79
C ARG A 280 -19.27 11.44 4.88
N ASP A 281 -18.04 10.97 5.01
CA ASP A 281 -16.88 11.34 4.18
C ASP A 281 -16.14 10.05 3.75
N ASP A 282 -15.28 10.13 2.73
CA ASP A 282 -14.46 9.01 2.17
C ASP A 282 -13.33 8.57 3.13
N THR A 283 -13.58 8.66 4.45
CA THR A 283 -12.67 8.29 5.53
C THR A 283 -12.86 6.82 5.90
N ARG A 284 -11.81 6.02 5.70
CA ARG A 284 -11.77 4.58 5.98
C ARG A 284 -11.53 4.31 7.47
N ARG A 285 -12.26 3.36 8.05
CA ARG A 285 -12.04 2.94 9.43
C ARG A 285 -10.85 2.02 9.57
N LEU A 286 -10.00 2.33 10.53
CA LEU A 286 -8.94 1.45 11.01
C LEU A 286 -9.26 0.95 12.42
N PRO A 287 -8.74 -0.23 12.81
CA PRO A 287 -8.03 -1.19 11.96
C PRO A 287 -8.96 -1.87 10.95
N LEU A 288 -8.38 -2.55 9.95
CA LEU A 288 -9.14 -3.49 9.11
C LEU A 288 -9.81 -4.57 9.95
N PRO A 289 -10.91 -5.20 9.46
CA PRO A 289 -11.52 -6.34 10.12
C PRO A 289 -10.50 -7.42 10.53
N PRO A 290 -10.69 -8.05 11.71
CA PRO A 290 -9.77 -9.09 12.18
C PRO A 290 -9.87 -10.35 11.31
N TRP A 291 -8.97 -11.30 11.54
CA TRP A 291 -9.10 -12.63 10.95
C TRP A 291 -10.42 -13.29 11.35
N ARG A 292 -11.18 -13.72 10.36
CA ARG A 292 -12.40 -14.49 10.55
C ARG A 292 -12.07 -15.98 10.44
N ARG A 293 -12.26 -16.72 11.54
CA ARG A 293 -12.27 -18.19 11.48
C ARG A 293 -13.49 -18.65 10.70
N GLN A 294 -13.28 -19.53 9.73
CA GLN A 294 -14.35 -20.14 8.96
C GLN A 294 -14.90 -21.38 9.68
N PRO A 295 -16.19 -21.72 9.51
CA PRO A 295 -16.75 -22.95 10.04
C PRO A 295 -15.93 -24.17 9.58
N PRO A 296 -15.70 -25.16 10.46
CA PRO A 296 -15.01 -26.38 10.05
C PRO A 296 -15.80 -27.10 8.95
N VAL A 297 -15.07 -27.76 8.06
CA VAL A 297 -15.68 -28.61 7.02
C VAL A 297 -16.33 -29.84 7.69
N PRO A 298 -17.57 -30.22 7.31
CA PRO A 298 -18.24 -31.39 7.88
C PRO A 298 -17.40 -32.66 7.76
N GLY A 299 -17.18 -33.35 8.88
CA GLY A 299 -16.36 -34.55 8.96
C GLY A 299 -14.86 -34.31 9.09
N GLY A 300 -14.37 -33.08 8.87
CA GLY A 300 -12.97 -32.70 9.11
C GLY A 300 -11.93 -33.31 8.15
N LEU A 301 -12.36 -34.07 7.13
CA LEU A 301 -11.47 -34.74 6.18
C LEU A 301 -11.14 -33.80 5.02
N THR A 302 -10.15 -32.93 5.21
CA THR A 302 -9.69 -31.95 4.20
C THR A 302 -8.21 -32.10 3.89
N THR A 303 -7.77 -31.58 2.74
CA THR A 303 -6.34 -31.41 2.42
C THR A 303 -5.93 -29.94 2.60
N ALA A 304 -4.65 -29.61 2.36
CA ALA A 304 -4.17 -28.23 2.35
C ALA A 304 -4.58 -27.45 1.09
N ARG A 305 -5.20 -28.08 0.08
CA ARG A 305 -5.58 -27.41 -1.16
C ARG A 305 -6.86 -26.59 -0.96
N ILE A 306 -6.70 -25.27 -1.03
CA ILE A 306 -7.77 -24.29 -0.85
C ILE A 306 -7.79 -23.27 -1.99
N THR A 307 -8.92 -22.58 -2.14
CA THR A 307 -9.05 -21.48 -3.11
C THR A 307 -10.12 -20.49 -2.66
N ILE A 308 -9.87 -19.21 -2.93
CA ILE A 308 -10.84 -18.14 -2.84
C ILE A 308 -10.94 -17.43 -4.19
N PHE A 309 -12.14 -17.04 -4.61
CA PHE A 309 -12.35 -16.25 -5.83
C PHE A 309 -13.59 -15.37 -5.73
N GLN A 310 -13.55 -14.24 -6.43
CA GLN A 310 -14.70 -13.33 -6.57
C GLN A 310 -15.87 -14.00 -7.28
N ASP A 311 -17.08 -13.74 -6.78
CA ASP A 311 -18.30 -14.21 -7.44
C ASP A 311 -19.38 -13.13 -7.64
N GLY A 312 -19.05 -11.86 -7.39
CA GLY A 312 -19.95 -10.71 -7.49
C GLY A 312 -19.38 -9.43 -6.86
N VAL A 313 -20.28 -8.58 -6.34
CA VAL A 313 -19.98 -7.24 -5.79
C VAL A 313 -19.96 -7.24 -4.26
N GLY A 314 -19.01 -6.50 -3.68
CA GLY A 314 -18.90 -6.27 -2.23
C GLY A 314 -18.29 -7.45 -1.46
N ASP A 315 -17.97 -7.23 -0.18
CA ASP A 315 -17.20 -8.15 0.69
C ASP A 315 -17.72 -9.59 0.76
N ALA A 316 -19.04 -9.79 0.68
CA ALA A 316 -19.66 -11.10 0.73
C ALA A 316 -19.47 -11.92 -0.55
N ALA A 317 -19.07 -11.28 -1.64
CA ALA A 317 -19.02 -11.88 -2.97
C ALA A 317 -17.67 -12.59 -3.25
N ARG A 318 -17.34 -13.54 -2.36
CA ARG A 318 -16.27 -14.51 -2.57
C ARG A 318 -16.76 -15.92 -2.30
N THR A 319 -16.33 -16.86 -3.13
CA THR A 319 -16.52 -18.29 -2.91
C THR A 319 -15.24 -18.90 -2.35
N LEU A 320 -15.38 -19.78 -1.36
CA LEU A 320 -14.30 -20.57 -0.77
C LEU A 320 -14.44 -22.02 -1.23
N ARG A 321 -13.34 -22.65 -1.64
CA ARG A 321 -13.24 -24.08 -1.91
C ARG A 321 -12.16 -24.72 -1.06
N VAL A 322 -12.44 -25.91 -0.54
CA VAL A 322 -11.50 -26.74 0.24
C VAL A 322 -11.57 -28.17 -0.27
N GLU A 323 -10.45 -28.72 -0.75
CA GLU A 323 -10.39 -30.11 -1.20
C GLU A 323 -10.52 -31.06 -0.01
N GLY A 324 -11.26 -32.16 -0.18
CA GLY A 324 -11.51 -33.09 0.91
C GLY A 324 -12.41 -34.25 0.52
N ARG A 325 -12.83 -35.00 1.54
CA ARG A 325 -13.58 -36.24 1.39
C ARG A 325 -14.87 -36.21 2.20
N GLN A 326 -15.95 -36.75 1.63
CA GLN A 326 -17.21 -36.97 2.33
C GLN A 326 -17.60 -38.46 2.28
N GLY A 327 -17.42 -39.16 3.42
CA GLY A 327 -17.52 -40.62 3.44
C GLY A 327 -16.35 -41.23 2.66
N ASP A 328 -16.66 -42.03 1.64
CA ASP A 328 -15.65 -42.64 0.74
C ASP A 328 -15.45 -41.86 -0.57
N ARG A 329 -16.08 -40.68 -0.70
CA ARG A 329 -16.11 -39.90 -1.95
C ARG A 329 -15.15 -38.73 -1.89
N ASP A 330 -14.30 -38.62 -2.89
CA ASP A 330 -13.35 -37.52 -3.06
C ASP A 330 -13.95 -36.36 -3.84
N GLY A 331 -13.59 -35.15 -3.43
CA GLY A 331 -14.11 -33.94 -4.04
C GLY A 331 -13.68 -32.67 -3.32
N TYR A 332 -14.60 -31.72 -3.22
CA TYR A 332 -14.35 -30.48 -2.51
C TYR A 332 -15.61 -29.94 -1.83
N PHE A 333 -15.38 -29.11 -0.83
CA PHE A 333 -16.41 -28.36 -0.12
C PHE A 333 -16.40 -26.92 -0.60
N GLU A 334 -17.58 -26.38 -0.86
CA GLU A 334 -17.78 -25.02 -1.34
C GLU A 334 -18.76 -24.26 -0.45
N LYS A 335 -18.52 -22.97 -0.24
CA LYS A 335 -19.48 -22.02 0.32
C LYS A 335 -19.13 -20.59 -0.05
N ARG A 336 -20.05 -19.64 0.12
CA ARG A 336 -19.66 -18.23 0.16
C ARG A 336 -18.92 -17.88 1.45
N ILE A 337 -18.06 -16.88 1.38
CA ILE A 337 -17.15 -16.49 2.46
C ILE A 337 -17.88 -16.27 3.79
N PHE A 338 -19.12 -15.78 3.76
CA PHE A 338 -19.89 -15.49 4.96
C PHE A 338 -20.98 -16.51 5.31
N ASP A 339 -21.27 -17.45 4.42
CA ASP A 339 -22.24 -18.53 4.67
C ASP A 339 -21.73 -19.48 5.76
N ALA A 340 -22.67 -20.09 6.49
CA ALA A 340 -22.34 -21.01 7.58
C ALA A 340 -22.11 -22.46 7.11
N ALA A 341 -22.79 -22.88 6.04
CA ALA A 341 -22.82 -24.28 5.61
C ALA A 341 -21.92 -24.52 4.39
N TRP A 342 -21.27 -25.68 4.37
CA TRP A 342 -20.49 -26.18 3.24
C TRP A 342 -21.33 -27.13 2.39
N VAL A 343 -21.20 -27.04 1.07
CA VAL A 343 -21.78 -27.97 0.10
C VAL A 343 -20.66 -28.83 -0.48
N PHE A 344 -20.85 -30.16 -0.48
CA PHE A 344 -19.87 -31.09 -1.04
C PHE A 344 -20.14 -31.35 -2.52
N HIS A 345 -19.08 -31.33 -3.32
CA HIS A 345 -19.07 -31.61 -4.74
C HIS A 345 -18.10 -32.75 -5.01
N GLU A 346 -18.63 -33.89 -5.44
CA GLU A 346 -17.84 -35.06 -5.82
C GLU A 346 -17.15 -34.82 -7.17
N THR A 347 -15.86 -35.14 -7.25
CA THR A 347 -15.08 -34.97 -8.49
C THR A 347 -14.77 -36.31 -9.16
N GLY A 348 -14.72 -37.41 -8.40
CA GLY A 348 -14.24 -38.71 -8.89
C GLY A 348 -12.73 -38.75 -9.13
N GLU A 349 -12.01 -37.67 -8.80
CA GLU A 349 -10.55 -37.58 -8.87
C GLU A 349 -9.96 -37.84 -7.48
N PRO A 350 -8.80 -38.50 -7.38
CA PRO A 350 -8.14 -38.70 -6.09
C PRO A 350 -7.72 -37.35 -5.49
N LEU A 351 -7.74 -37.26 -4.16
CA LEU A 351 -7.20 -36.11 -3.44
C LEU A 351 -5.75 -35.82 -3.84
N SER A 352 -5.41 -34.55 -3.95
CA SER A 352 -4.08 -34.13 -4.40
C SER A 352 -2.99 -34.21 -3.34
N GLY A 353 -3.39 -34.33 -2.08
CA GLY A 353 -2.51 -34.36 -0.94
C GLY A 353 -3.09 -35.19 0.20
N PRO A 354 -2.30 -35.38 1.26
CA PRO A 354 -2.77 -36.10 2.44
C PRO A 354 -3.94 -35.37 3.10
N LEU A 355 -4.79 -36.14 3.75
CA LEU A 355 -5.77 -35.59 4.68
C LEU A 355 -5.06 -35.01 5.89
N LEU A 356 -5.59 -33.89 6.37
CA LEU A 356 -5.12 -33.18 7.56
C LEU A 356 -5.69 -33.81 8.84
N ASP A 357 -5.10 -33.49 9.98
CA ASP A 357 -5.37 -34.13 11.28
C ASP A 357 -6.76 -33.83 11.85
N GLY A 358 -7.50 -32.90 11.24
CA GLY A 358 -8.80 -32.41 11.68
C GLY A 358 -8.68 -31.23 12.66
N PRO A 359 -9.62 -30.26 12.63
CA PRO A 359 -9.37 -28.97 13.26
C PRO A 359 -9.45 -29.10 14.77
N ALA A 360 -8.40 -28.64 15.47
CA ALA A 360 -8.46 -28.51 16.91
C ALA A 360 -9.52 -27.47 17.30
N ALA A 361 -10.13 -27.66 18.47
CA ALA A 361 -10.92 -26.59 19.07
C ALA A 361 -10.00 -25.41 19.39
N PRO A 362 -10.41 -24.16 19.15
CA PRO A 362 -9.61 -23.00 19.56
C PRO A 362 -9.44 -23.01 21.08
N GLU A 363 -8.18 -22.97 21.55
CA GLU A 363 -7.85 -23.03 22.98
C GLU A 363 -8.07 -21.68 23.69
N SER A 364 -7.99 -20.55 22.98
CA SER A 364 -8.24 -19.20 23.50
C SER A 364 -8.52 -18.19 22.39
N ASP A 365 -9.12 -17.05 22.74
CA ASP A 365 -9.18 -15.86 21.88
C ASP A 365 -7.97 -14.92 22.11
N GLU A 366 -7.23 -15.10 23.21
CA GLU A 366 -5.99 -14.39 23.51
C GLU A 366 -4.78 -15.21 23.03
N TRP A 367 -4.10 -14.70 22.01
CA TRP A 367 -2.92 -15.33 21.41
C TRP A 367 -1.67 -14.54 21.77
N ALA A 368 -0.74 -15.18 22.46
CA ALA A 368 0.61 -14.64 22.67
C ALA A 368 1.49 -15.00 21.49
N ASN A 369 2.35 -14.08 21.04
CA ASN A 369 3.38 -14.37 20.06
C ASN A 369 4.76 -14.36 20.75
N PRO A 370 5.61 -15.37 20.55
CA PRO A 370 6.95 -15.38 21.14
C PRO A 370 7.87 -14.25 20.63
N GLU A 371 7.56 -13.63 19.48
CA GLU A 371 8.26 -12.43 18.99
C GLU A 371 7.78 -11.14 19.68
N ASP A 372 6.79 -11.21 20.58
CA ASP A 372 6.30 -10.05 21.31
C ASP A 372 7.35 -9.44 22.21
N ARG A 373 7.43 -8.12 22.13
CA ARG A 373 8.35 -7.32 22.93
C ARG A 373 7.57 -6.47 23.90
N ARG A 374 8.01 -6.53 25.15
CA ARG A 374 7.64 -5.53 26.13
C ARG A 374 8.46 -4.27 25.88
N LEU A 375 7.82 -3.12 25.70
CA LEU A 375 8.50 -1.83 25.60
C LEU A 375 8.02 -0.90 26.72
N VAL A 376 8.93 -0.10 27.29
CA VAL A 376 8.65 0.83 28.38
C VAL A 376 9.13 2.22 28.04
N GLY A 377 8.42 3.24 28.52
CA GLY A 377 8.81 4.62 28.27
C GLY A 377 7.72 5.61 28.66
N THR A 378 7.58 6.68 27.90
CA THR A 378 6.74 7.82 28.27
C THR A 378 5.90 8.35 27.12
N LEU A 379 4.71 8.82 27.46
CA LEU A 379 3.89 9.70 26.63
C LEU A 379 3.96 11.11 27.24
N THR A 380 4.48 12.09 26.50
CA THR A 380 4.54 13.50 26.92
C THR A 380 3.48 14.33 26.22
N ARG A 381 2.99 15.39 26.87
CA ARG A 381 2.08 16.39 26.28
C ARG A 381 2.57 17.80 26.62
N ASP A 382 2.66 18.68 25.63
CA ASP A 382 3.01 20.08 25.83
C ASP A 382 2.05 20.76 26.83
N GLY A 383 2.61 21.54 27.76
CA GLY A 383 1.85 22.17 28.84
C GLY A 383 1.48 21.22 29.99
N VAL A 384 2.02 19.99 30.00
CA VAL A 384 1.89 19.03 31.10
C VAL A 384 3.27 18.66 31.65
N ASP A 385 3.59 19.15 32.85
CA ASP A 385 4.92 18.97 33.47
C ASP A 385 5.22 17.50 33.86
N GLU A 386 4.19 16.72 34.19
CA GLU A 386 4.33 15.31 34.59
C GLU A 386 4.08 14.38 33.39
N ALA A 387 5.11 13.64 32.96
CA ALA A 387 4.98 12.66 31.89
C ALA A 387 4.20 11.41 32.33
N LEU A 388 3.31 10.89 31.47
CA LEU A 388 2.71 9.58 31.68
C LEU A 388 3.73 8.49 31.38
N THR A 389 3.96 7.59 32.33
CA THR A 389 4.75 6.38 32.07
C THR A 389 3.85 5.34 31.41
N VAL A 390 4.34 4.70 30.36
CA VAL A 390 3.57 3.73 29.59
C VAL A 390 4.40 2.50 29.27
N GLU A 391 3.69 1.38 29.07
CA GLU A 391 4.28 0.08 28.80
C GLU A 391 3.46 -0.63 27.72
N LEU A 392 4.08 -0.94 26.58
CA LEU A 392 3.51 -1.89 25.64
C LEU A 392 3.83 -3.30 26.13
N LEU A 393 2.79 -4.10 26.40
CA LEU A 393 2.94 -5.44 26.97
C LEU A 393 3.35 -6.49 25.94
N ASP A 394 2.90 -6.29 24.72
CA ASP A 394 3.00 -7.23 23.60
C ASP A 394 3.14 -6.43 22.30
N PHE A 395 4.20 -5.66 22.16
CA PHE A 395 4.48 -4.97 20.91
C PHE A 395 5.02 -5.96 19.87
N HIS A 396 4.45 -5.92 18.67
CA HIS A 396 4.95 -6.67 17.51
C HIS A 396 5.00 -5.73 16.30
N PRO A 397 6.11 -5.67 15.53
CA PRO A 397 6.25 -4.77 14.38
C PRO A 397 5.23 -4.95 13.22
N VAL A 398 4.30 -5.90 13.31
CA VAL A 398 3.37 -6.28 12.23
C VAL A 398 1.97 -6.53 12.80
N CYS A 399 1.88 -7.12 13.99
CA CYS A 399 0.61 -7.41 14.66
C CYS A 399 0.16 -6.25 15.56
N SER A 400 -0.89 -5.57 15.10
CA SER A 400 -1.57 -4.47 15.76
C SER A 400 -2.99 -4.90 16.16
N PRO A 401 -3.55 -4.41 17.29
CA PRO A 401 -2.93 -3.51 18.27
C PRO A 401 -2.01 -4.21 19.28
N ALA A 402 -1.18 -3.42 19.95
CA ALA A 402 -0.50 -3.79 21.19
C ALA A 402 -1.24 -3.21 22.41
N ARG A 403 -1.16 -3.87 23.56
CA ARG A 403 -1.75 -3.41 24.83
C ARG A 403 -0.84 -2.41 25.51
N LEU A 404 -1.32 -1.17 25.67
CA LEU A 404 -0.62 -0.05 26.31
C LEU A 404 -1.11 0.12 27.75
N ARG A 405 -0.31 -0.34 28.72
CA ARG A 405 -0.57 -0.10 30.15
C ARG A 405 -0.14 1.32 30.53
N VAL A 406 -1.02 2.04 31.20
CA VAL A 406 -0.75 3.40 31.73
C VAL A 406 -0.28 3.32 33.19
N ARG A 407 0.76 4.09 33.53
CA ARG A 407 1.33 4.15 34.89
C ARG A 407 1.60 5.61 35.29
N ARG A 408 1.49 5.87 36.60
CA ARG A 408 1.88 7.14 37.23
C ARG A 408 2.86 6.85 38.36
N GLY A 409 4.04 7.50 38.37
CA GLY A 409 5.06 7.28 39.40
C GLY A 409 5.46 5.80 39.54
N GLY A 410 5.43 5.03 38.45
CA GLY A 410 5.71 3.59 38.46
C GLY A 410 4.54 2.70 38.90
N VAL A 411 3.41 3.24 39.36
CA VAL A 411 2.21 2.48 39.77
C VAL A 411 1.23 2.37 38.60
N PRO A 412 0.63 1.19 38.30
CA PRO A 412 -0.41 1.08 37.29
C PRO A 412 -1.59 1.98 37.62
N VAL A 413 -2.06 2.74 36.63
CA VAL A 413 -3.34 3.44 36.73
C VAL A 413 -4.45 2.39 36.67
N THR A 414 -5.44 2.48 37.56
CA THR A 414 -6.59 1.58 37.57
C THR A 414 -7.89 2.32 37.31
N GLN A 415 -8.83 1.64 36.66
CA GLN A 415 -10.18 2.11 36.37
C GLN A 415 -11.18 1.01 36.78
N GLY A 416 -12.04 1.30 37.75
CA GLY A 416 -12.97 0.30 38.29
C GLY A 416 -12.27 -0.92 38.89
N GLY A 417 -11.09 -0.74 39.50
CA GLY A 417 -10.29 -1.78 40.13
C GLY A 417 -9.47 -2.66 39.17
N ARG A 418 -9.44 -2.35 37.87
CA ARG A 418 -8.62 -3.04 36.87
C ARG A 418 -7.57 -2.10 36.29
N GLU A 419 -6.42 -2.62 35.88
CA GLU A 419 -5.41 -1.80 35.21
C GLU A 419 -5.99 -1.15 33.95
N LEU A 420 -5.69 0.14 33.75
CA LEU A 420 -6.04 0.89 32.56
C LEU A 420 -5.12 0.44 31.41
N ILE A 421 -5.67 -0.39 30.53
CA ILE A 421 -5.02 -0.88 29.32
C ILE A 421 -5.70 -0.24 28.11
N LEU A 422 -4.94 0.53 27.33
CA LEU A 422 -5.39 1.15 26.08
C LEU A 422 -4.91 0.32 24.89
N ALA A 423 -5.60 0.43 23.76
CA ALA A 423 -5.11 -0.11 22.49
C ALA A 423 -4.13 0.88 21.86
N PHE A 424 -2.92 0.43 21.58
CA PHE A 424 -1.98 1.11 20.69
C PHE A 424 -2.05 0.43 19.32
N HIS A 425 -2.75 1.06 18.38
CA HIS A 425 -2.78 0.61 17.00
C HIS A 425 -1.56 1.16 16.27
N HIS A 426 -1.03 0.39 15.33
CA HIS A 426 -0.07 0.89 14.36
C HIS A 426 -0.24 0.26 12.98
N VAL A 427 0.21 0.97 11.96
CA VAL A 427 0.30 0.53 10.56
C VAL A 427 1.61 1.04 9.96
N HIS A 428 2.20 0.29 9.04
CA HIS A 428 3.36 0.78 8.28
C HIS A 428 2.93 1.91 7.35
N THR A 429 3.87 2.78 6.98
CA THR A 429 3.61 3.83 6.00
C THR A 429 4.15 3.45 4.63
N LEU A 430 3.63 4.13 3.59
CA LEU A 430 4.21 4.08 2.25
C LEU A 430 5.70 4.41 2.29
N VAL A 431 6.53 3.45 1.88
CA VAL A 431 7.95 3.68 1.54
C VAL A 431 8.16 3.76 0.03
N ARG A 432 9.22 4.48 -0.37
CA ARG A 432 9.57 4.77 -1.77
C ARG A 432 10.83 4.06 -2.24
N ARG A 433 11.65 3.57 -1.30
CA ARG A 433 12.89 2.84 -1.58
C ARG A 433 12.74 1.38 -1.23
N VAL A 434 13.48 0.54 -1.96
CA VAL A 434 13.64 -0.88 -1.65
C VAL A 434 14.25 -1.03 -0.26
N ARG A 435 13.71 -1.96 0.53
CA ARG A 435 14.20 -2.32 1.87
C ARG A 435 14.44 -3.83 1.95
N PRO A 436 15.37 -4.28 2.81
CA PRO A 436 15.51 -5.71 3.08
C PRO A 436 14.23 -6.26 3.73
N ILE A 437 14.06 -7.58 3.65
CA ILE A 437 13.06 -8.31 4.45
C ILE A 437 13.30 -8.03 5.95
N GLU A 438 12.21 -7.69 6.65
CA GLU A 438 12.17 -7.40 8.09
C GLU A 438 13.26 -6.40 8.55
N PRO A 439 13.27 -5.16 8.01
CA PRO A 439 14.33 -4.20 8.28
C PRO A 439 14.46 -3.89 9.78
N TRP A 440 13.35 -3.89 10.52
CA TRP A 440 13.30 -3.67 11.97
C TRP A 440 14.08 -4.71 12.78
N LYS A 441 14.18 -5.96 12.32
CA LYS A 441 15.00 -7.00 12.97
C LYS A 441 16.50 -6.77 12.75
N ARG A 442 16.88 -5.98 11.74
CA ARG A 442 18.26 -5.60 11.43
C ARG A 442 18.63 -4.24 12.05
N GLY A 443 17.79 -3.71 12.93
CA GLY A 443 17.96 -2.38 13.54
C GLY A 443 17.69 -1.21 12.58
N GLN A 444 17.23 -1.47 11.35
CA GLN A 444 16.80 -0.41 10.43
C GLN A 444 15.37 0.01 10.80
N PRO A 445 15.14 1.26 11.21
CA PRO A 445 13.81 1.66 11.65
C PRO A 445 12.80 1.66 10.49
N ALA A 446 11.59 1.14 10.75
CA ALA A 446 10.45 1.24 9.86
C ALA A 446 9.61 2.47 10.22
N ALA A 447 9.15 3.21 9.22
CA ALA A 447 8.20 4.29 9.42
C ALA A 447 6.80 3.72 9.68
N ILE A 448 6.15 4.21 10.73
CA ILE A 448 4.81 3.79 11.13
C ILE A 448 3.94 4.99 11.48
N ARG A 449 2.63 4.78 11.36
CA ARG A 449 1.60 5.57 12.04
C ARG A 449 1.11 4.79 13.23
N GLY A 450 0.93 5.48 14.34
CA GLY A 450 0.37 4.95 15.57
C GLY A 450 -0.92 5.67 15.94
N ALA A 451 -1.78 5.02 16.71
CA ALA A 451 -2.93 5.66 17.33
C ALA A 451 -3.17 5.11 18.73
N ILE A 452 -3.36 6.02 19.69
CA ILE A 452 -3.83 5.69 21.04
C ILE A 452 -5.26 6.21 21.14
N VAL A 453 -6.22 5.28 21.24
CA VAL A 453 -7.63 5.62 21.47
C VAL A 453 -7.80 6.08 22.91
N ALA A 454 -8.45 7.23 23.11
CA ALA A 454 -8.68 7.76 24.44
C ALA A 454 -9.56 6.82 25.27
N PRO A 455 -9.27 6.64 26.58
CA PRO A 455 -10.10 5.82 27.44
C PRO A 455 -11.48 6.44 27.64
N ALA A 456 -12.52 5.62 27.48
CA ALA A 456 -13.87 5.97 27.94
C ALA A 456 -13.91 6.04 29.48
N GLY A 457 -14.79 6.87 30.04
CA GLY A 457 -15.06 6.87 31.49
C GLY A 457 -13.88 7.33 32.36
N LEU A 458 -13.19 8.41 31.96
CA LEU A 458 -12.08 9.01 32.73
C LEU A 458 -12.44 9.25 34.21
N ASP A 459 -13.69 9.55 34.51
CA ASP A 459 -14.23 9.73 35.86
C ASP A 459 -14.18 8.46 36.73
N GLN A 460 -14.03 7.29 36.12
CA GLN A 460 -13.95 5.99 36.78
C GLN A 460 -12.51 5.57 37.15
N ILE A 461 -11.49 6.40 36.85
CA ILE A 461 -10.12 6.12 37.26
C ILE A 461 -10.00 6.21 38.78
N ASP A 462 -9.50 5.17 39.44
CA ASP A 462 -9.67 5.00 40.89
C ASP A 462 -8.85 6.00 41.72
N ASP A 463 -7.57 6.22 41.36
CA ASP A 463 -6.71 7.20 42.06
C ASP A 463 -7.00 8.64 41.58
N PRO A 464 -7.36 9.59 42.46
CA PRO A 464 -7.71 10.96 42.05
C PRO A 464 -6.57 11.72 41.36
N ALA A 465 -5.31 11.46 41.74
CA ALA A 465 -4.16 12.13 41.13
C ALA A 465 -3.86 11.56 39.73
N ALA A 466 -3.95 10.23 39.56
CA ALA A 466 -3.89 9.58 38.26
C ALA A 466 -5.05 10.03 37.36
N ARG A 467 -6.27 10.13 37.90
CA ARG A 467 -7.43 10.64 37.19
C ARG A 467 -7.18 12.05 36.64
N ALA A 468 -6.70 12.96 37.48
CA ALA A 468 -6.38 14.32 37.07
C ALA A 468 -5.31 14.35 35.97
N LEU A 469 -4.26 13.54 36.09
CA LEU A 469 -3.19 13.45 35.09
C LEU A 469 -3.68 12.88 33.76
N VAL A 470 -4.35 11.72 33.77
CA VAL A 470 -4.87 11.10 32.55
C VAL A 470 -5.91 12.02 31.87
N THR A 471 -6.73 12.73 32.64
CA THR A 471 -7.67 13.74 32.10
C THR A 471 -6.95 14.89 31.40
N ARG A 472 -5.79 15.34 31.90
CA ARG A 472 -4.98 16.35 31.19
C ARG A 472 -4.41 15.85 29.87
N TYR A 473 -4.28 14.54 29.69
CA TYR A 473 -3.79 13.93 28.45
C TYR A 473 -4.89 13.65 27.44
N PHE A 474 -6.05 13.17 27.88
CA PHE A 474 -7.10 12.64 27.00
C PHE A 474 -8.46 13.34 27.11
N GLY A 475 -8.67 14.24 28.07
CA GLY A 475 -10.00 14.77 28.39
C GLY A 475 -10.66 15.60 27.28
N ASP A 476 -9.89 16.04 26.29
CA ASP A 476 -10.31 16.83 25.13
C ASP A 476 -10.13 16.09 23.80
N LEU A 477 -9.80 14.79 23.82
CA LEU A 477 -9.42 14.03 22.63
C LEU A 477 -10.12 12.66 22.60
N ASP A 478 -10.56 12.25 21.41
CA ASP A 478 -11.02 10.88 21.18
C ASP A 478 -9.85 9.94 20.82
N VAL A 479 -8.80 10.49 20.19
CA VAL A 479 -7.63 9.75 19.73
C VAL A 479 -6.40 10.65 19.72
N ILE A 480 -5.23 10.05 19.96
CA ILE A 480 -3.93 10.66 19.67
C ILE A 480 -3.34 9.91 18.47
N ASN A 481 -3.39 10.53 17.29
CA ASN A 481 -2.71 10.02 16.10
C ASN A 481 -1.25 10.45 16.12
N LEU A 482 -0.36 9.50 15.86
CA LEU A 482 1.08 9.63 15.96
C LEU A 482 1.74 9.15 14.67
N GLU A 483 2.91 9.69 14.34
CA GLU A 483 3.78 9.16 13.28
C GLU A 483 5.24 9.20 13.70
N GLY A 484 6.04 8.31 13.13
CA GLY A 484 7.47 8.24 13.41
C GLY A 484 8.05 6.89 13.06
N LYS A 485 8.96 6.39 13.89
CA LYS A 485 9.78 5.22 13.57
C LYS A 485 9.69 4.14 14.65
N MET A 486 9.86 2.90 14.22
CA MET A 486 9.99 1.75 15.11
C MET A 486 11.10 0.79 14.68
N THR A 487 11.67 0.07 15.65
CA THR A 487 12.35 -1.22 15.45
C THR A 487 11.64 -2.27 16.32
N THR A 488 12.19 -3.48 16.43
CA THR A 488 11.72 -4.47 17.41
C THR A 488 11.79 -3.95 18.86
N ASP A 489 12.74 -3.05 19.15
CA ASP A 489 13.08 -2.63 20.52
C ASP A 489 12.85 -1.14 20.79
N LEU A 490 12.28 -0.40 19.82
CA LEU A 490 12.09 1.05 19.89
C LEU A 490 10.78 1.44 19.21
N VAL A 491 10.05 2.37 19.84
CA VAL A 491 8.97 3.15 19.21
C VAL A 491 9.22 4.62 19.58
N ASP A 492 9.42 5.48 18.59
CA ASP A 492 9.57 6.94 18.78
C ASP A 492 8.68 7.68 17.79
N LEU A 493 7.58 8.22 18.29
CA LEU A 493 6.51 8.85 17.50
C LEU A 493 6.15 10.23 18.05
N ALA A 494 5.77 11.14 17.16
CA ALA A 494 5.24 12.47 17.46
C ALA A 494 3.80 12.61 16.97
N GLU A 495 3.03 13.53 17.54
CA GLU A 495 1.65 13.79 17.12
C GLU A 495 1.57 14.19 15.65
N LEU A 496 0.63 13.59 14.94
CA LEU A 496 0.28 13.96 13.58
C LEU A 496 -0.29 15.40 13.54
N THR A 497 0.22 16.18 12.61
CA THR A 497 -0.14 17.58 12.41
C THR A 497 -0.92 17.80 11.11
N VAL A 498 -1.52 18.99 10.99
CA VAL A 498 -2.18 19.45 9.75
C VAL A 498 -1.24 19.54 8.55
N TRP A 499 0.07 19.58 8.77
CA TRP A 499 1.10 19.64 7.72
C TRP A 499 1.51 18.27 7.18
N ASP A 500 1.16 17.22 7.91
CA ASP A 500 1.45 15.85 7.53
C ASP A 500 0.42 15.38 6.54
N LEU A 501 0.88 14.75 5.47
CA LEU A 501 0.01 14.46 4.35
C LEU A 501 -0.89 13.26 4.59
N PHE A 502 -0.56 12.38 5.54
CA PHE A 502 -1.47 11.31 5.95
C PHE A 502 -2.82 11.93 6.31
N ARG A 503 -3.87 11.59 5.57
CA ARG A 503 -5.16 12.21 5.80
C ARG A 503 -5.87 11.54 6.96
N ALA A 504 -6.14 12.33 7.97
CA ALA A 504 -7.04 12.03 9.07
C ALA A 504 -7.98 13.24 9.21
N PRO A 505 -9.18 13.09 9.81
CA PRO A 505 -10.05 14.21 10.09
C PRO A 505 -9.29 15.33 10.81
N ALA A 506 -9.55 16.59 10.45
CA ALA A 506 -8.78 17.73 10.98
C ALA A 506 -8.84 17.84 12.52
N ALA A 507 -9.93 17.39 13.14
CA ALA A 507 -10.08 17.33 14.60
C ALA A 507 -9.14 16.31 15.27
N GLU A 508 -8.64 15.33 14.50
CA GLU A 508 -7.69 14.31 14.96
C GLU A 508 -6.23 14.68 14.66
N LYS A 509 -5.97 15.94 14.26
CA LYS A 509 -4.65 16.49 13.93
C LYS A 509 -4.35 17.75 14.73
N GLY A 510 -3.11 17.87 15.20
CA GLY A 510 -2.61 19.09 15.85
C GLY A 510 -2.23 20.18 14.85
N GLY A 511 -2.33 21.45 15.23
CA GLY A 511 -1.70 22.56 14.48
C GLY A 511 -0.17 22.52 14.57
N THR A 512 0.35 22.06 15.71
CA THR A 512 1.73 21.70 16.00
C THR A 512 1.74 20.36 16.74
N SER A 513 2.86 19.64 16.75
CA SER A 513 2.96 18.40 17.51
C SER A 513 3.00 18.68 19.01
N ARG A 514 1.97 18.24 19.75
CA ARG A 514 1.86 18.41 21.22
C ARG A 514 2.24 17.16 21.98
N PHE A 515 2.17 15.98 21.34
CA PHE A 515 2.45 14.71 21.99
C PHE A 515 3.71 14.04 21.43
N ARG A 516 4.41 13.31 22.30
CA ARG A 516 5.50 12.41 21.91
C ARG A 516 5.42 11.12 22.69
N LEU A 517 5.49 10.00 21.98
CA LEU A 517 5.58 8.66 22.54
C LEU A 517 6.99 8.12 22.28
N THR A 518 7.73 7.84 23.35
CA THR A 518 9.05 7.20 23.24
C THR A 518 9.08 5.99 24.15
N LEU A 519 9.33 4.81 23.58
CA LEU A 519 9.35 3.51 24.25
C LEU A 519 10.57 2.72 23.79
N THR A 520 11.24 2.03 24.72
CA THR A 520 12.38 1.14 24.43
C THR A 520 12.23 -0.20 25.14
N ALA A 521 12.90 -1.24 24.64
CA ALA A 521 12.98 -2.50 25.36
C ALA A 521 13.67 -2.30 26.74
N PRO A 522 13.19 -2.92 27.83
CA PRO A 522 13.75 -2.75 29.18
C PRO A 522 15.23 -3.11 29.29
N ASP A 523 15.68 -4.05 28.45
CA ASP A 523 17.03 -4.58 28.34
C ASP A 523 17.88 -3.86 27.28
N ALA A 524 17.30 -2.91 26.53
CA ALA A 524 18.06 -2.12 25.59
C ALA A 524 19.13 -1.32 26.36
N PRO A 525 20.39 -1.26 25.88
CA PRO A 525 21.36 -0.32 26.41
C PRO A 525 20.74 1.08 26.36
N PRO A 526 20.98 1.96 27.35
CA PRO A 526 20.40 3.30 27.39
C PRO A 526 20.71 3.97 26.07
N SER A 527 19.70 4.02 25.20
CA SER A 527 19.90 4.49 23.85
C SER A 527 20.24 5.96 23.96
N ARG A 528 21.37 6.38 23.38
CA ARG A 528 21.38 7.70 22.74
C ARG A 528 20.08 7.74 21.97
N ALA A 529 19.19 8.66 22.32
CA ALA A 529 18.00 8.95 21.52
C ALA A 529 18.44 8.82 20.06
N VAL A 530 17.65 8.12 19.23
CA VAL A 530 17.86 8.12 17.79
C VAL A 530 17.51 9.53 17.29
N ARG A 531 18.29 10.53 17.75
CA ARG A 531 18.49 11.81 17.10
C ARG A 531 19.13 11.42 15.80
N ASP A 532 18.32 11.51 14.76
CA ASP A 532 18.80 11.70 13.40
C ASP A 532 19.96 10.78 13.09
N ALA A 533 19.77 9.46 13.19
CA ALA A 533 20.58 8.57 12.38
C ALA A 533 20.39 9.10 10.95
N PRO A 534 21.39 9.77 10.36
CA PRO A 534 21.23 10.31 9.04
C PRO A 534 21.07 9.06 8.19
N VAL A 535 19.91 8.90 7.56
CA VAL A 535 19.97 8.36 6.21
C VAL A 535 20.92 9.31 5.50
N ASP A 536 22.11 8.80 5.16
CA ASP A 536 23.14 9.53 4.45
C ASP A 536 22.57 9.92 3.08
N ASP A 537 21.91 11.07 3.03
CA ASP A 537 21.20 11.61 1.87
C ASP A 537 21.79 12.99 1.52
N ARG A 538 23.10 13.19 1.73
CA ARG A 538 23.84 14.43 1.43
C ARG A 538 23.99 14.73 -0.07
N ALA A 539 23.14 14.18 -0.93
CA ALA A 539 23.04 14.66 -2.29
C ALA A 539 22.15 15.91 -2.31
N PRO A 540 22.67 17.11 -2.65
CA PRO A 540 21.82 18.26 -2.95
C PRO A 540 20.85 17.86 -4.07
N GLY A 541 19.55 17.85 -3.76
CA GLY A 541 18.52 17.43 -4.71
C GLY A 541 18.35 18.47 -5.80
N PHE A 542 18.46 18.05 -7.05
CA PHE A 542 18.20 18.87 -8.22
C PHE A 542 16.89 18.43 -8.87
N GLY A 543 15.93 19.32 -8.98
CA GLY A 543 14.64 19.07 -9.63
C GLY A 543 14.44 19.95 -10.85
N TYR A 544 13.70 19.46 -11.83
CA TYR A 544 13.34 20.20 -13.04
C TYR A 544 11.87 19.97 -13.40
N GLY A 545 11.21 20.94 -14.03
CA GLY A 545 9.84 20.79 -14.47
C GLY A 545 9.23 22.05 -15.03
N LEU A 546 7.93 22.20 -14.81
CA LEU A 546 7.10 23.21 -15.45
C LEU A 546 6.54 24.18 -14.41
N LEU A 547 6.40 25.43 -14.81
CA LEU A 547 5.66 26.46 -14.11
C LEU A 547 4.55 26.97 -15.04
N LEU A 548 3.32 27.03 -14.54
CA LEU A 548 2.13 27.47 -15.24
C LEU A 548 1.61 28.75 -14.56
N GLY A 549 1.40 29.82 -15.32
CA GLY A 549 0.91 31.09 -14.80
C GLY A 549 1.51 32.28 -15.52
N GLU A 550 1.79 33.34 -14.75
CA GLU A 550 2.59 34.48 -15.17
C GLU A 550 3.92 34.41 -14.39
N PRO A 551 5.05 34.04 -15.02
CA PRO A 551 5.20 33.60 -16.42
C PRO A 551 4.83 32.10 -16.65
N LEU A 552 4.93 31.57 -17.88
CA LEU A 552 4.72 30.15 -18.27
C LEU A 552 6.00 29.53 -18.84
N GLY A 553 6.53 28.44 -18.27
CA GLY A 553 7.73 27.81 -18.84
C GLY A 553 8.37 26.72 -18.00
N LEU A 554 9.71 26.65 -18.05
CA LEU A 554 10.51 25.66 -17.37
C LEU A 554 11.07 26.21 -16.06
N THR A 555 11.17 25.37 -15.05
CA THR A 555 11.82 25.69 -13.77
C THR A 555 12.74 24.58 -13.33
N THR A 556 13.81 24.94 -12.63
CA THR A 556 14.62 24.01 -11.85
C THR A 556 14.75 24.48 -10.42
N LYS A 557 15.08 23.55 -9.51
CA LYS A 557 15.36 23.87 -8.11
C LYS A 557 16.46 22.96 -7.57
N ALA A 558 17.52 23.57 -7.08
CA ALA A 558 18.66 22.92 -6.46
C ALA A 558 18.66 23.19 -4.96
N TRP A 559 18.53 22.16 -4.14
CA TRP A 559 18.70 22.26 -2.70
C TRP A 559 20.17 22.41 -2.34
N MET A 560 20.49 23.32 -1.42
CA MET A 560 21.83 23.42 -0.84
C MET A 560 21.94 22.64 0.47
N ASP A 561 20.90 22.76 1.30
CA ASP A 561 20.74 22.02 2.55
C ASP A 561 19.24 21.74 2.80
N GLU A 562 18.86 21.44 4.05
CA GLU A 562 17.47 21.16 4.39
C GLU A 562 16.57 22.40 4.38
N HIS A 563 17.11 23.61 4.46
CA HIS A 563 16.31 24.84 4.57
C HIS A 563 16.52 25.81 3.41
N GLN A 564 17.54 25.61 2.59
CA GLN A 564 17.94 26.57 1.57
C GLN A 564 18.00 25.93 0.18
N ALA A 565 17.51 26.66 -0.82
CA ALA A 565 17.54 26.23 -2.21
C ALA A 565 17.73 27.40 -3.18
N PHE A 566 18.25 27.12 -4.37
CA PHE A 566 18.15 28.01 -5.52
C PHE A 566 17.07 27.51 -6.47
N ALA A 567 16.20 28.39 -6.95
CA ALA A 567 15.26 28.09 -8.02
C ALA A 567 15.57 28.95 -9.25
N LEU A 568 15.65 28.31 -10.42
CA LEU A 568 15.82 28.97 -11.70
C LEU A 568 14.53 28.80 -12.50
N PHE A 569 14.17 29.79 -13.31
CA PHE A 569 13.18 29.61 -14.35
C PHE A 569 13.60 30.26 -15.67
N VAL A 570 13.09 29.69 -16.76
CA VAL A 570 13.09 30.28 -18.09
C VAL A 570 11.67 30.11 -18.65
N ALA A 571 10.98 31.23 -18.87
CA ALA A 571 9.56 31.24 -19.10
C ALA A 571 9.13 32.40 -19.98
N TRP A 572 7.97 32.26 -20.61
CA TRP A 572 7.33 33.33 -21.33
C TRP A 572 6.56 34.23 -20.38
N ASP A 573 6.87 35.52 -20.39
CA ASP A 573 6.18 36.55 -19.62
C ASP A 573 5.14 37.24 -20.50
N PHE A 574 3.86 37.13 -20.14
CA PHE A 574 2.77 37.70 -20.94
C PHE A 574 2.55 39.18 -20.64
N SER A 575 2.95 39.66 -19.46
CA SER A 575 2.80 41.06 -19.07
C SER A 575 3.78 41.97 -19.83
N ASP A 576 4.99 41.47 -20.04
CA ASP A 576 6.08 42.17 -20.73
C ASP A 576 6.33 41.65 -22.16
N ALA A 577 5.58 40.64 -22.61
CA ALA A 577 5.63 40.04 -23.94
C ALA A 577 7.06 39.66 -24.36
N GLY A 578 7.71 38.82 -23.53
CA GLY A 578 9.11 38.47 -23.72
C GLY A 578 9.53 37.16 -23.05
N LEU A 579 10.76 36.75 -23.33
CA LEU A 579 11.38 35.63 -22.64
C LEU A 579 11.96 36.12 -21.31
N ALA A 580 11.40 35.62 -20.21
CA ALA A 580 11.89 35.87 -18.87
C ALA A 580 12.83 34.76 -18.39
N ALA A 581 13.87 35.15 -17.67
CA ALA A 581 14.68 34.25 -16.86
C ALA A 581 14.82 34.83 -15.45
N GLY A 582 14.80 33.97 -14.44
CA GLY A 582 15.00 34.42 -13.07
C GLY A 582 15.68 33.38 -12.19
N LEU A 583 16.36 33.88 -11.17
CA LEU A 583 17.08 33.09 -10.17
C LEU A 583 16.69 33.59 -8.78
N ASP A 584 16.14 32.69 -7.99
CA ASP A 584 15.66 32.94 -6.63
C ASP A 584 16.48 32.14 -5.63
N TYR A 585 16.85 32.79 -4.52
CA TYR A 585 17.33 32.13 -3.31
C TYR A 585 16.15 31.96 -2.35
N LEU A 586 15.85 30.72 -1.98
CA LEU A 586 14.68 30.33 -1.21
C LEU A 586 15.09 29.84 0.19
N ILE A 587 14.34 30.27 1.20
CA ILE A 587 14.39 29.83 2.58
C ILE A 587 13.07 29.12 2.92
N HIS A 588 13.16 27.86 3.32
CA HIS A 588 12.04 27.02 3.72
C HIS A 588 11.78 27.13 5.23
N LEU A 589 10.50 27.30 5.61
CA LEU A 589 10.06 27.36 7.01
C LEU A 589 9.98 25.99 7.70
N GLY A 590 10.35 24.93 6.98
CA GLY A 590 10.55 23.58 7.49
C GLY A 590 11.74 22.92 6.78
N PRO A 591 12.26 21.79 7.29
CA PRO A 591 13.30 21.06 6.60
C PRO A 591 12.76 20.52 5.27
N ARG A 592 13.66 20.26 4.32
CA ARG A 592 13.37 19.66 3.01
C ARG A 592 12.50 18.44 3.26
N PRO A 593 11.26 18.41 2.73
CA PRO A 593 10.39 17.28 2.96
C PRO A 593 11.03 16.02 2.39
N ARG A 594 11.42 15.09 3.26
CA ARG A 594 11.88 13.74 2.88
C ARG A 594 10.69 12.80 2.66
N GLU A 595 9.52 13.23 3.10
CA GLU A 595 8.25 12.55 3.03
C GLU A 595 7.18 13.54 2.53
N MET A 596 5.96 13.04 2.30
CA MET A 596 4.85 13.85 1.83
C MET A 596 4.40 14.85 2.92
N ARG A 597 4.81 16.12 2.80
CA ARG A 597 4.41 17.23 3.69
C ARG A 597 4.32 18.55 2.92
N LEU A 598 3.45 19.44 3.38
CA LEU A 598 3.37 20.82 2.90
C LEU A 598 4.44 21.66 3.60
N ALA A 599 5.26 22.38 2.83
CA ALA A 599 6.30 23.24 3.37
C ALA A 599 6.24 24.65 2.76
N PRO A 600 5.92 25.68 3.56
CA PRO A 600 6.01 27.06 3.12
C PRO A 600 7.47 27.50 2.90
N TYR A 601 7.68 28.44 1.98
CA TYR A 601 8.96 29.08 1.73
C TYR A 601 8.81 30.55 1.36
N LEU A 602 9.89 31.29 1.56
CA LEU A 602 10.04 32.68 1.13
C LEU A 602 11.40 32.86 0.47
N GLY A 603 11.55 33.83 -0.42
CA GLY A 603 12.79 34.02 -1.13
C GLY A 603 13.06 35.44 -1.58
N VAL A 604 14.23 35.61 -2.18
CA VAL A 604 14.64 36.83 -2.88
C VAL A 604 15.38 36.44 -4.15
N GLY A 605 15.08 37.13 -5.25
CA GLY A 605 15.70 36.82 -6.52
C GLY A 605 15.66 37.96 -7.52
N GLY A 606 16.30 37.72 -8.65
CA GLY A 606 16.33 38.62 -9.79
C GLY A 606 15.59 38.02 -10.97
N LYS A 607 14.92 38.87 -11.76
CA LYS A 607 14.25 38.53 -13.01
C LYS A 607 14.78 39.44 -14.12
N VAL A 608 15.05 38.85 -15.28
CA VAL A 608 15.34 39.58 -16.51
C VAL A 608 14.31 39.18 -17.56
N VAL A 609 13.73 40.15 -18.24
CA VAL A 609 12.83 39.92 -19.38
C VAL A 609 13.49 40.47 -20.64
N LEU A 610 13.52 39.65 -21.69
CA LEU A 610 13.96 39.98 -23.04
C LEU A 610 12.70 40.13 -23.91
N PRO A 611 12.23 41.36 -24.16
CA PRO A 611 11.06 41.59 -25.02
C PRO A 611 11.32 41.08 -26.44
N VAL A 612 10.26 40.66 -27.14
CA VAL A 612 10.37 40.22 -28.55
C VAL A 612 10.64 41.36 -29.53
N ASP A 613 10.33 42.60 -29.14
CA ASP A 613 10.65 43.78 -29.91
C ASP A 613 12.11 44.19 -29.67
N ASP A 614 12.98 43.93 -30.66
CA ASP A 614 14.44 44.19 -30.64
C ASP A 614 14.81 45.66 -30.37
N LEU A 615 13.83 46.58 -30.42
CA LEU A 615 14.03 47.99 -30.06
C LEU A 615 13.90 48.26 -28.56
N GLN A 616 13.46 47.29 -27.76
CA GLN A 616 13.28 47.45 -26.32
C GLN A 616 14.47 46.91 -25.53
N ALA A 617 14.96 47.72 -24.58
CA ALA A 617 16.02 47.30 -23.68
C ALA A 617 15.56 46.14 -22.76
N PRO A 618 16.47 45.23 -22.36
CA PRO A 618 16.19 44.21 -21.35
C PRO A 618 15.66 44.83 -20.06
N ARG A 619 14.62 44.24 -19.50
CA ARG A 619 13.99 44.70 -18.26
C ARG A 619 14.54 43.90 -17.11
N TRP A 620 15.15 44.57 -16.13
CA TRP A 620 15.69 43.93 -14.94
C TRP A 620 14.80 44.23 -13.76
N GLY A 621 14.56 43.23 -12.91
CA GLY A 621 13.75 43.38 -11.71
C GLY A 621 14.24 42.51 -10.57
N VAL A 622 13.74 42.82 -9.39
CA VAL A 622 13.85 42.00 -8.19
C VAL A 622 12.50 41.40 -7.86
N ARG A 623 12.48 40.19 -7.30
CA ARG A 623 11.26 39.50 -6.86
C ARG A 623 11.44 38.88 -5.48
N PHE A 624 10.33 38.74 -4.76
CA PHE A 624 10.27 38.16 -3.43
C PHE A 624 9.29 36.98 -3.40
N PRO A 625 9.70 35.79 -3.86
CA PRO A 625 8.86 34.60 -3.87
C PRO A 625 8.26 34.27 -2.51
N LEU A 626 6.95 34.01 -2.47
CA LEU A 626 6.23 33.47 -1.34
C LEU A 626 5.45 32.25 -1.85
N GLY A 627 5.79 31.07 -1.35
CA GLY A 627 5.19 29.85 -1.88
C GLY A 627 4.95 28.77 -0.83
N VAL A 628 4.18 27.79 -1.26
CA VAL A 628 4.01 26.52 -0.56
C VAL A 628 4.29 25.42 -1.56
N HIS A 629 4.98 24.38 -1.10
CA HIS A 629 5.17 23.19 -1.92
C HIS A 629 4.83 21.91 -1.18
N ALA A 630 4.54 20.87 -1.96
CA ALA A 630 4.25 19.53 -1.50
C ALA A 630 5.05 18.54 -2.34
N TYR A 631 5.90 17.76 -1.67
CA TYR A 631 6.49 16.59 -2.30
C TYR A 631 5.48 15.47 -2.33
N VAL A 632 4.92 15.17 -3.49
CA VAL A 632 4.16 13.95 -3.72
C VAL A 632 5.02 13.07 -4.60
N TRP A 633 5.57 12.02 -3.99
CA TRP A 633 6.46 11.09 -4.68
C TRP A 633 7.76 11.79 -5.13
N ALA A 634 8.21 11.58 -6.37
CA ALA A 634 9.34 12.30 -6.95
C ALA A 634 8.95 13.69 -7.50
N LEU A 635 7.71 14.14 -7.30
CA LEU A 635 7.19 15.40 -7.83
C LEU A 635 7.02 16.42 -6.69
N ASP A 636 7.58 17.60 -6.87
CA ASP A 636 7.40 18.79 -6.05
C ASP A 636 6.34 19.67 -6.70
N PHE A 637 5.12 19.65 -6.18
CA PHE A 637 4.05 20.56 -6.60
C PHE A 637 4.12 21.83 -5.78
N PHE A 638 4.10 23.00 -6.42
CA PHE A 638 4.19 24.26 -5.71
C PHE A 638 3.21 25.30 -6.24
N VAL A 639 2.80 26.20 -5.36
CA VAL A 639 2.09 27.43 -5.68
C VAL A 639 2.93 28.58 -5.15
N GLU A 640 3.17 29.58 -5.98
CA GLU A 640 4.02 30.71 -5.66
C GLU A 640 3.41 32.02 -6.12
N VAL A 641 3.47 33.02 -5.25
CA VAL A 641 3.19 34.42 -5.55
C VAL A 641 4.47 35.20 -5.29
N ALA A 642 5.00 35.90 -6.29
CA ALA A 642 6.24 36.65 -6.17
C ALA A 642 6.00 38.13 -6.51
N PRO A 643 5.71 38.98 -5.50
CA PRO A 643 5.74 40.42 -5.69
C PRO A 643 7.17 40.87 -6.03
N GLY A 644 7.29 41.82 -6.94
CA GLY A 644 8.56 42.32 -7.43
C GLY A 644 8.51 43.78 -7.82
N ALA A 645 9.69 44.27 -8.21
CA ALA A 645 9.86 45.59 -8.78
C ALA A 645 10.78 45.49 -9.98
N ARG A 646 10.29 45.95 -11.13
CA ARG A 646 11.12 46.26 -12.29
C ARG A 646 11.94 47.50 -11.95
N ILE A 647 13.25 47.44 -12.20
CA ILE A 647 14.23 48.49 -11.88
C ILE A 647 14.62 49.25 -13.16
N THR A 648 14.71 48.54 -14.30
CA THR A 648 15.05 49.14 -15.59
C THR A 648 14.04 48.74 -16.67
N PRO A 649 13.72 49.64 -17.62
CA PRO A 649 14.20 51.03 -17.75
C PRO A 649 13.55 52.01 -16.75
N GLU A 650 12.42 51.63 -16.15
CA GLU A 650 11.68 52.44 -15.18
C GLU A 650 11.21 51.58 -13.99
N TRP A 651 10.99 52.24 -12.85
CA TRP A 651 10.48 51.58 -11.66
C TRP A 651 8.99 51.27 -11.81
N ALA A 652 8.65 49.98 -11.82
CA ALA A 652 7.28 49.51 -11.90
C ALA A 652 7.05 48.30 -10.99
N PHE A 653 5.86 48.20 -10.41
CA PHE A 653 5.45 47.01 -9.67
C PHE A 653 5.31 45.82 -10.62
N ASP A 654 5.79 44.66 -10.20
CA ASP A 654 5.68 43.38 -10.92
C ASP A 654 5.07 42.32 -9.99
N LEU A 655 4.31 41.38 -10.54
CA LEU A 655 3.68 40.31 -9.78
C LEU A 655 3.60 39.03 -10.61
N ASP A 656 4.35 38.02 -10.17
CA ASP A 656 4.28 36.69 -10.75
C ASP A 656 3.38 35.80 -9.90
N VAL A 657 2.48 35.05 -10.53
CA VAL A 657 1.61 34.05 -9.87
C VAL A 657 1.71 32.75 -10.65
N THR A 658 2.24 31.71 -10.00
CA THR A 658 2.54 30.43 -10.65
C THR A 658 2.06 29.24 -9.84
N VAL A 659 1.64 28.21 -10.58
CA VAL A 659 1.48 26.84 -10.08
C VAL A 659 2.45 25.98 -10.87
N GLY A 660 3.27 25.18 -10.21
CA GLY A 660 4.27 24.38 -10.89
C GLY A 660 4.45 22.98 -10.32
N MET A 661 5.21 22.19 -11.07
CA MET A 661 5.57 20.83 -10.74
C MET A 661 7.02 20.60 -11.15
N ARG A 662 7.86 20.10 -10.24
CA ARG A 662 9.27 19.73 -10.51
C ARG A 662 9.49 18.26 -10.20
N PHE A 663 10.07 17.52 -11.12
CA PHE A 663 10.52 16.14 -10.91
C PHE A 663 11.94 16.13 -10.36
N TYR A 664 12.15 15.38 -9.28
CA TYR A 664 13.45 15.11 -8.67
C TYR A 664 13.85 13.67 -8.98
N PRO A 665 14.81 13.43 -9.90
CA PRO A 665 15.35 12.09 -10.08
C PRO A 665 16.05 11.65 -8.79
N GLU A 666 15.72 10.45 -8.31
CA GLU A 666 16.37 9.79 -7.17
C GLU A 666 17.73 9.18 -7.55
#